data_AF-K3X9H3-F1
#
_entry.id   AF-K3X9H3-F1
#
_cell.length_a   1.000
_cell.length_b   1.000
_cell.length_c   1.000
_cell.angle_alpha   90.00
_cell.angle_beta   90.00
_cell.angle_gamma   90.00
#
_symmetry.space_group_name_H-M   'P 1'
#
loop_
_entity.id
_entity.type
_entity.pdbx_description
1 polymer ?
#
loop_
_entity_poly.entity_id
_entity_poly.type
_entity_poly.pdbx_seq_one_letter_code
_entity_poly.pdbx_strand_id
1 'polypeptide(L)'
;MKCYVRPTAVTFATLLLAVRGVDALSVQSSDVVTSSVGGALSLEKTWTVSSAEQLRKLLVHVPGNVFVDYDATLKSSSSGVVAKIVVNSDSKDLIDVFEVIPQRSKHRQVSEDSFKLHLKNEDAAVKGNVLTQIFVSDLKTLHDISAVSAQEFVVGANVVTDNDAAAKVKLTSAGSGGFYFSSREQFTVGSLKISTAGSGDVQFQVPSLHVANDLKLSIAGNGDVAVVAGDIEAKDLKSSTAGDGDAFVQSDSLKVSNLESSVAGSGSVTLSKNGSCVKQEISVMGSGSVATGSIHVQTLTIFSHGDIVKPATSNDFETYKVVEIPARAPVHVDLTLREQYYAEDPQVHAVVATDDGIFTSMANFTFAPFSPTTGSGPSVWPILGGAGIACAAIGALIRKYRKQSNNEECVTIKTSPQQHTHLKMKCFMQSTIAALVTLLLATSGADALFVETSDITPSSVGGLQSLEKTWTVSSAKQLQALFVQVPGNVFVDYDATLKASSTASDVVAKVVVSGDSKKLIDVFDVSPRYKSKGKLSESSFNLHLKNKNATMAGNVLTQIFVSDLKMLRHISAAMSTSFVVGENVLTSDDSTAKIKLATAGSGTFYVTSAEKFALQSLKISNAGSGDVQFQIPSLQVSKVVELSTTGSGVIAVVANDIQANTLKSYSAGRADTFVQAKTLTVSTLKSSVEGAGSVNLSKNGSCQRQHISIIGSGSVATGSIVCQETLVSVVGEGDVTLQSVEYLKVASMHAGSVKYVNARPKQVKSSAYHLHVDPVQPAMSNDFETYKVVEIPARVPVHLELKLQEEPFLYNPDVEVIDKPAVENLTAAMNFAATSISPGSSSVFPVVGVVGVALAAVGAAVIKQRKNRKEYEPLV
;
A
#
# COMPACT_ATOMS: atom_id res chain seq x y z
N MET A 1 8.49 85.65 -50.84
CA MET A 1 7.36 84.86 -51.39
C MET A 1 7.02 83.76 -50.41
N LYS A 2 5.72 83.60 -50.13
CA LYS A 2 5.14 82.60 -49.21
C LYS A 2 5.43 81.17 -49.71
N CYS A 3 5.64 80.23 -48.80
CA CYS A 3 4.83 79.00 -48.76
C CYS A 3 4.97 78.26 -47.42
N TYR A 4 3.82 77.73 -47.02
CA TYR A 4 3.45 77.07 -45.77
C TYR A 4 4.19 75.74 -45.55
N VAL A 5 4.65 75.46 -44.32
CA VAL A 5 4.68 74.10 -43.75
C VAL A 5 4.23 74.18 -42.30
N ARG A 6 3.15 73.45 -41.97
CA ARG A 6 2.57 73.32 -40.62
C ARG A 6 3.42 72.41 -39.72
N PRO A 7 3.34 72.56 -38.38
CA PRO A 7 4.06 71.74 -37.42
C PRO A 7 3.27 70.46 -37.10
N THR A 8 3.94 69.31 -37.04
CA THR A 8 3.36 68.06 -36.49
C THR A 8 3.91 67.79 -35.09
N ALA A 9 2.95 67.72 -34.17
CA ALA A 9 2.96 67.33 -32.77
C ALA A 9 4.14 66.44 -32.30
N VAL A 10 4.90 66.98 -31.34
CA VAL A 10 5.64 66.24 -30.31
C VAL A 10 4.78 66.23 -29.06
N THR A 11 3.92 65.22 -28.88
CA THR A 11 3.43 64.69 -27.59
C THR A 11 2.43 63.56 -27.86
N PHE A 12 2.49 62.49 -27.05
CA PHE A 12 1.81 61.18 -27.15
C PHE A 12 2.67 60.03 -27.68
N ALA A 13 3.72 59.71 -26.93
CA ALA A 13 4.35 58.38 -26.92
C ALA A 13 4.70 57.99 -25.48
N THR A 14 3.74 58.12 -24.57
CA THR A 14 3.79 57.61 -23.18
C THR A 14 2.41 57.07 -22.80
N LEU A 15 1.82 56.23 -23.65
CA LEU A 15 0.64 55.42 -23.31
C LEU A 15 0.39 54.29 -24.33
N LEU A 16 1.36 53.42 -24.60
CA LEU A 16 1.10 52.20 -25.41
C LEU A 16 2.21 51.14 -25.29
N LEU A 17 2.60 50.82 -24.05
CA LEU A 17 3.53 49.71 -23.76
C LEU A 17 3.08 48.88 -22.54
N ALA A 18 1.78 48.88 -22.23
CA ALA A 18 1.19 48.12 -21.14
C ALA A 18 -0.08 47.37 -21.56
N VAL A 19 -0.09 46.70 -22.72
CA VAL A 19 -1.05 45.60 -23.00
C VAL A 19 -0.43 44.66 -24.04
N ARG A 20 0.56 43.85 -23.64
CA ARG A 20 0.89 42.58 -24.33
C ARG A 20 1.38 41.57 -23.29
N GLY A 21 0.54 40.59 -22.99
CA GLY A 21 0.92 39.28 -22.45
C GLY A 21 0.79 39.09 -20.93
N VAL A 22 -0.43 39.06 -20.39
CA VAL A 22 -0.71 38.26 -19.17
C VAL A 22 -1.29 36.91 -19.64
N ASP A 23 -0.53 36.17 -20.45
CA ASP A 23 -0.96 34.87 -21.01
C ASP A 23 -0.18 33.68 -20.39
N ALA A 24 0.76 33.95 -19.48
CA ALA A 24 1.65 32.95 -18.92
C ALA A 24 1.37 32.73 -17.42
N LEU A 25 0.97 31.51 -17.06
CA LEU A 25 1.03 30.99 -15.70
C LEU A 25 2.44 31.24 -15.14
N SER A 26 2.53 31.96 -14.02
CA SER A 26 3.80 32.40 -13.44
C SER A 26 3.82 32.23 -11.93
N VAL A 27 5.02 32.05 -11.37
CA VAL A 27 5.25 31.92 -9.93
C VAL A 27 6.30 32.94 -9.51
N GLN A 28 6.00 33.71 -8.48
CA GLN A 28 6.94 34.64 -7.84
C GLN A 28 7.17 34.21 -6.39
N SER A 29 8.42 34.02 -6.00
CA SER A 29 8.79 33.73 -4.61
C SER A 29 9.27 34.98 -3.89
N SER A 30 8.90 35.15 -2.63
CA SER A 30 9.50 36.15 -1.74
C SER A 30 10.86 35.68 -1.23
N ASP A 31 11.66 36.63 -0.73
CA ASP A 31 12.75 36.31 0.18
C ASP A 31 12.19 35.71 1.49
N VAL A 32 13.06 35.01 2.23
CA VAL A 32 12.73 34.52 3.56
C VAL A 32 12.72 35.70 4.53
N VAL A 33 11.59 35.94 5.18
CA VAL A 33 11.37 37.03 6.13
C VAL A 33 11.02 36.50 7.52
N THR A 34 11.08 37.35 8.53
CA THR A 34 10.58 37.00 9.87
C THR A 34 9.08 36.81 9.85
N SER A 35 8.59 35.68 10.34
CA SER A 35 7.15 35.35 10.35
C SER A 35 6.35 36.32 11.23
N SER A 36 5.15 36.67 10.76
CA SER A 36 4.18 37.47 11.51
C SER A 36 3.34 36.64 12.50
N VAL A 37 3.44 35.31 12.44
CA VAL A 37 2.59 34.36 13.21
C VAL A 37 2.96 34.30 14.70
N GLY A 38 4.19 34.70 15.06
CA GLY A 38 4.67 34.70 16.45
C GLY A 38 4.84 33.29 17.05
N GLY A 39 5.80 33.13 17.97
CA GLY A 39 6.08 31.83 18.62
C GLY A 39 7.20 31.02 17.94
N ALA A 40 7.07 29.68 17.93
CA ALA A 40 8.13 28.75 17.54
C ALA A 40 8.51 28.78 16.03
N LEU A 41 7.72 29.42 15.17
CA LEU A 41 8.01 29.58 13.73
C LEU A 41 8.51 31.00 13.47
N SER A 42 9.83 31.16 13.32
CA SER A 42 10.47 32.47 13.22
C SER A 42 10.59 32.97 11.77
N LEU A 43 10.44 32.09 10.77
CA LEU A 43 10.68 32.37 9.37
C LEU A 43 9.45 32.10 8.51
N GLU A 44 9.32 32.86 7.43
CA GLU A 44 8.25 32.74 6.45
C GLU A 44 8.80 32.94 5.03
N LYS A 45 8.30 32.13 4.10
CA LYS A 45 8.53 32.26 2.67
C LYS A 45 7.20 32.09 1.95
N THR A 46 6.93 33.01 1.03
CA THR A 46 5.68 33.06 0.29
C THR A 46 5.94 32.85 -1.19
N TRP A 47 5.08 32.08 -1.86
CA TRP A 47 5.00 32.01 -3.31
C TRP A 47 3.63 32.50 -3.78
N THR A 48 3.64 33.38 -4.76
CA THR A 48 2.43 33.88 -5.43
C THR A 48 2.36 33.27 -6.81
N VAL A 49 1.27 32.54 -7.09
CA VAL A 49 0.98 31.96 -8.40
C VAL A 49 -0.04 32.84 -9.11
N SER A 50 0.30 33.35 -10.29
CA SER A 50 -0.58 34.19 -11.11
C SER A 50 -0.90 33.52 -12.44
N SER A 51 -2.18 33.57 -12.82
CA SER A 51 -2.66 33.12 -14.13
C SER A 51 -3.87 33.94 -14.60
N ALA A 52 -4.10 33.95 -15.91
CA ALA A 52 -5.34 34.41 -16.52
C ALA A 52 -6.48 33.39 -16.41
N GLU A 53 -6.16 32.11 -16.18
CA GLU A 53 -7.11 31.00 -16.06
C GLU A 53 -7.28 30.57 -14.60
N GLN A 54 -8.42 29.93 -14.29
CA GLN A 54 -8.66 29.39 -12.94
C GLN A 54 -7.74 28.23 -12.62
N LEU A 55 -7.30 28.14 -11.36
CA LEU A 55 -6.57 26.98 -10.87
C LEU A 55 -7.52 25.79 -10.72
N ARG A 56 -7.13 24.67 -11.36
CA ARG A 56 -7.95 23.46 -11.48
C ARG A 56 -7.39 22.26 -10.73
N LYS A 57 -6.07 22.21 -10.60
CA LYS A 57 -5.36 21.08 -9.98
C LYS A 57 -4.27 21.54 -9.03
N LEU A 58 -4.11 20.78 -7.94
CA LEU A 58 -3.15 21.00 -6.88
C LEU A 58 -2.39 19.70 -6.60
N LEU A 59 -1.08 19.72 -6.82
CA LEU A 59 -0.18 18.62 -6.47
C LEU A 59 0.72 19.07 -5.31
N VAL A 60 0.59 18.44 -4.15
CA VAL A 60 1.39 18.77 -2.97
C VAL A 60 2.19 17.55 -2.56
N HIS A 61 3.50 17.71 -2.58
CA HIS A 61 4.46 16.70 -2.18
C HIS A 61 5.49 17.30 -1.22
N VAL A 62 5.05 17.60 0.00
CA VAL A 62 5.89 18.19 1.03
C VAL A 62 5.54 17.58 2.39
N PRO A 63 6.53 17.48 3.30
CA PRO A 63 6.31 16.99 4.64
C PRO A 63 5.65 18.04 5.56
N GLY A 64 5.23 17.58 6.73
CA GLY A 64 4.56 18.40 7.73
C GLY A 64 3.06 18.57 7.46
N ASN A 65 2.46 19.50 8.19
CA ASN A 65 1.03 19.79 8.07
C ASN A 65 0.78 20.80 6.95
N VAL A 66 -0.20 20.51 6.10
CA VAL A 66 -0.61 21.36 4.97
C VAL A 66 -2.09 21.71 5.10
N PHE A 67 -2.40 22.99 5.02
CA PHE A 67 -3.77 23.50 5.03
C PHE A 67 -4.05 24.23 3.72
N VAL A 68 -5.14 23.87 3.04
CA VAL A 68 -5.59 24.54 1.82
C VAL A 68 -6.89 25.28 2.13
N ASP A 69 -6.90 26.60 1.97
CA ASP A 69 -8.02 27.47 2.28
C ASP A 69 -8.38 28.36 1.08
N TYR A 70 -9.61 28.83 1.05
CA TYR A 70 -10.04 29.90 0.15
C TYR A 70 -9.78 31.28 0.78
N ASP A 71 -9.22 32.20 0.02
CA ASP A 71 -9.02 33.60 0.43
C ASP A 71 -9.49 34.57 -0.66
N ALA A 72 -10.65 35.20 -0.42
CA ALA A 72 -11.25 36.18 -1.32
C ALA A 72 -10.39 37.42 -1.52
N THR A 73 -9.51 37.76 -0.58
CA THR A 73 -8.71 38.99 -0.64
C THR A 73 -7.66 38.95 -1.75
N LEU A 74 -7.25 37.76 -2.20
CA LEU A 74 -6.28 37.59 -3.28
C LEU A 74 -6.76 38.16 -4.63
N LYS A 75 -8.09 38.18 -4.87
CA LYS A 75 -8.70 38.76 -6.08
C LYS A 75 -8.75 40.29 -6.10
N SER A 76 -8.52 40.96 -4.98
CA SER A 76 -8.56 42.42 -4.89
C SER A 76 -7.35 43.11 -5.54
N SER A 77 -6.32 42.33 -5.90
CA SER A 77 -5.13 42.80 -6.61
C SER A 77 -5.32 42.68 -8.12
N SER A 78 -4.98 43.71 -8.89
CA SER A 78 -5.02 43.74 -10.36
C SER A 78 -4.02 42.79 -11.04
N SER A 79 -3.56 41.74 -10.34
CA SER A 79 -2.37 40.94 -10.66
C SER A 79 -2.64 39.48 -11.05
N GLY A 80 -3.92 39.08 -11.16
CA GLY A 80 -4.29 37.73 -11.65
C GLY A 80 -3.82 36.60 -10.73
N VAL A 81 -3.71 36.84 -9.43
CA VAL A 81 -3.24 35.84 -8.45
C VAL A 81 -4.31 34.76 -8.28
N VAL A 82 -3.92 33.51 -8.53
CA VAL A 82 -4.78 32.32 -8.41
C VAL A 82 -4.49 31.52 -7.14
N ALA A 83 -3.26 31.59 -6.63
CA ALA A 83 -2.91 30.99 -5.34
C ALA A 83 -1.76 31.74 -4.64
N LYS A 84 -1.75 31.67 -3.31
CA LYS A 84 -0.66 32.11 -2.42
C LYS A 84 -0.27 30.97 -1.50
N ILE A 85 0.98 30.51 -1.59
CA ILE A 85 1.55 29.49 -0.72
C ILE A 85 2.38 30.19 0.33
N VAL A 86 2.17 29.88 1.60
CA VAL A 86 2.93 30.39 2.75
C VAL A 86 3.51 29.19 3.48
N VAL A 87 4.83 29.11 3.55
CA VAL A 87 5.52 28.12 4.39
C VAL A 87 6.09 28.88 5.58
N ASN A 88 5.78 28.42 6.79
CA ASN A 88 6.36 28.92 8.01
C ASN A 88 7.28 27.86 8.61
N SER A 89 8.48 28.27 9.02
CA SER A 89 9.50 27.37 9.55
C SER A 89 10.31 28.04 10.67
N ASP A 90 10.95 27.26 11.54
CA ASP A 90 12.00 27.73 12.44
C ASP A 90 13.42 27.62 11.85
N SER A 91 13.52 26.98 10.68
CA SER A 91 14.76 26.62 10.00
C SER A 91 14.77 27.20 8.59
N LYS A 92 15.78 28.02 8.32
CA LYS A 92 16.01 28.61 7.00
C LYS A 92 16.43 27.55 5.98
N ASP A 93 17.23 26.58 6.39
CA ASP A 93 17.66 25.51 5.49
C ASP A 93 16.44 24.67 5.06
N LEU A 94 15.50 24.41 5.99
CA LEU A 94 14.25 23.70 5.69
C LEU A 94 13.32 24.51 4.76
N ILE A 95 13.23 25.83 4.92
CA ILE A 95 12.33 26.63 4.07
C ILE A 95 12.89 26.84 2.66
N ASP A 96 14.21 26.82 2.52
CA ASP A 96 14.89 27.04 1.25
C ASP A 96 14.78 25.87 0.29
N VAL A 97 14.54 24.65 0.80
CA VAL A 97 14.34 23.46 -0.03
C VAL A 97 12.92 23.35 -0.60
N PHE A 98 11.97 24.21 -0.23
CA PHE A 98 10.63 24.21 -0.84
C PHE A 98 10.66 24.88 -2.21
N GLU A 99 9.92 24.30 -3.15
CA GLU A 99 9.78 24.77 -4.52
C GLU A 99 8.33 24.66 -5.01
N VAL A 100 7.90 25.67 -5.78
CA VAL A 100 6.60 25.70 -6.44
C VAL A 100 6.83 25.79 -7.94
N ILE A 101 6.45 24.74 -8.66
CA ILE A 101 6.56 24.69 -10.13
C ILE A 101 5.17 24.87 -10.75
N PRO A 102 4.96 25.89 -11.61
CA PRO A 102 3.73 26.01 -12.37
C PRO A 102 3.62 24.90 -13.41
N GLN A 103 2.43 24.34 -13.57
CA GLN A 103 2.15 23.28 -14.53
C GLN A 103 0.92 23.63 -15.37
N ARG A 104 1.06 23.59 -16.68
CA ARG A 104 -0.04 23.77 -17.62
C ARG A 104 -0.25 22.51 -18.42
N SER A 105 -1.40 21.87 -18.23
CA SER A 105 -1.79 20.69 -19.00
C SER A 105 -2.74 21.07 -20.12
N LYS A 106 -2.53 20.51 -21.31
CA LYS A 106 -3.48 20.62 -22.43
C LYS A 106 -4.12 19.26 -22.64
N HIS A 107 -5.32 19.05 -22.10
CA HIS A 107 -6.08 17.82 -22.33
C HIS A 107 -7.39 18.16 -23.06
N ARG A 108 -7.64 17.53 -24.22
CA ARG A 108 -8.90 17.62 -24.99
C ARG A 108 -9.49 19.05 -25.09
N GLN A 109 -8.69 20.00 -25.57
CA GLN A 109 -9.09 21.39 -25.87
C GLN A 109 -9.43 22.31 -24.66
N VAL A 110 -9.21 21.89 -23.41
CA VAL A 110 -9.22 22.79 -22.24
C VAL A 110 -7.81 22.87 -21.67
N SER A 111 -7.28 24.08 -21.48
CA SER A 111 -6.02 24.27 -20.74
C SER A 111 -6.33 24.31 -19.25
N GLU A 112 -5.75 23.40 -18.48
CA GLU A 112 -5.86 23.40 -17.03
C GLU A 112 -4.56 23.93 -16.42
N ASP A 113 -4.71 25.00 -15.65
CA ASP A 113 -3.61 25.57 -14.90
C ASP A 113 -3.55 24.94 -13.51
N SER A 114 -2.33 24.63 -13.09
CA SER A 114 -2.03 23.89 -11.87
C SER A 114 -0.64 24.26 -11.35
N PHE A 115 -0.31 23.84 -10.13
CA PHE A 115 1.06 23.89 -9.66
C PHE A 115 1.41 22.64 -8.85
N LYS A 116 2.70 22.34 -8.81
CA LYS A 116 3.28 21.34 -7.93
C LYS A 116 4.08 22.04 -6.84
N LEU A 117 3.68 21.87 -5.59
CA LEU A 117 4.51 22.20 -4.43
C LEU A 117 5.30 20.94 -4.06
N HIS A 118 6.62 21.05 -4.05
CA HIS A 118 7.51 19.94 -3.73
C HIS A 118 8.79 20.44 -3.10
N LEU A 119 9.67 19.51 -2.74
CA LEU A 119 11.03 19.83 -2.35
C LEU A 119 11.93 19.87 -3.60
N LYS A 120 12.90 20.77 -3.57
CA LYS A 120 13.93 20.90 -4.59
C LYS A 120 14.68 19.59 -4.74
N ASN A 121 15.12 19.36 -5.97
CA ASN A 121 15.95 18.24 -6.31
C ASN A 121 17.43 18.59 -6.06
N GLU A 122 17.83 18.71 -4.79
CA GLU A 122 19.20 19.06 -4.40
C GLU A 122 19.66 18.22 -3.20
N ASP A 123 20.98 18.02 -3.06
CA ASP A 123 21.56 17.39 -1.87
C ASP A 123 21.44 18.33 -0.66
N ALA A 124 20.56 18.01 0.29
CA ALA A 124 20.38 18.82 1.49
C ALA A 124 19.96 17.98 2.70
N ALA A 125 20.55 18.22 3.88
CA ALA A 125 20.08 17.64 5.13
C ALA A 125 19.50 18.76 5.99
N VAL A 126 18.19 18.76 6.17
CA VAL A 126 17.47 19.89 6.76
C VAL A 126 16.49 19.40 7.81
N LYS A 127 16.48 20.09 8.95
CA LYS A 127 15.59 19.80 10.06
C LYS A 127 14.93 21.08 10.55
N GLY A 128 13.73 20.95 11.07
CA GLY A 128 12.99 22.09 11.59
C GLY A 128 11.50 21.80 11.74
N ASN A 129 10.80 22.70 12.41
CA ASN A 129 9.35 22.70 12.49
C ASN A 129 8.78 23.41 11.26
N VAL A 130 7.81 22.82 10.57
CA VAL A 130 7.19 23.42 9.38
C VAL A 130 5.66 23.38 9.44
N LEU A 131 5.05 24.43 8.92
CA LEU A 131 3.62 24.54 8.64
C LEU A 131 3.45 25.13 7.24
N THR A 132 2.65 24.47 6.40
CA THR A 132 2.36 24.94 5.05
C THR A 132 0.90 25.36 4.95
N GLN A 133 0.65 26.55 4.42
CA GLN A 133 -0.67 27.08 4.12
C GLN A 133 -0.76 27.44 2.65
N ILE A 134 -1.84 27.02 1.98
CA ILE A 134 -2.10 27.29 0.57
C ILE A 134 -3.44 28.02 0.52
N PHE A 135 -3.44 29.24 0.01
CA PHE A 135 -4.64 30.04 -0.19
C PHE A 135 -4.97 30.07 -1.67
N VAL A 136 -6.16 29.62 -2.05
CA VAL A 136 -6.67 29.75 -3.44
C VAL A 136 -7.59 30.96 -3.55
N SER A 137 -7.49 31.71 -4.65
CA SER A 137 -8.25 32.95 -4.82
C SER A 137 -9.62 32.73 -5.45
N ASP A 138 -9.77 31.67 -6.25
CA ASP A 138 -11.02 31.28 -6.86
C ASP A 138 -11.82 30.35 -5.95
N LEU A 139 -13.12 30.59 -5.89
CA LEU A 139 -14.06 29.81 -5.10
C LEU A 139 -14.39 28.51 -5.85
N LYS A 140 -14.20 27.36 -5.20
CA LYS A 140 -14.71 26.05 -5.66
C LYS A 140 -14.23 25.68 -7.06
N THR A 141 -12.94 25.86 -7.36
CA THR A 141 -12.40 25.57 -8.70
C THR A 141 -11.52 24.34 -8.80
N LEU A 142 -11.01 23.83 -7.67
CA LEU A 142 -10.13 22.66 -7.68
C LEU A 142 -10.94 21.37 -7.87
N HIS A 143 -10.55 20.59 -8.87
CA HIS A 143 -11.12 19.28 -9.15
C HIS A 143 -10.12 18.13 -8.97
N ASP A 144 -8.81 18.37 -8.98
CA ASP A 144 -7.80 17.33 -8.70
C ASP A 144 -6.85 17.81 -7.60
N ILE A 145 -6.92 17.17 -6.44
CA ILE A 145 -6.02 17.43 -5.32
C ILE A 145 -5.31 16.13 -4.97
N SER A 146 -3.98 16.15 -5.03
CA SER A 146 -3.14 15.04 -4.62
C SER A 146 -2.18 15.50 -3.54
N ALA A 147 -2.25 14.85 -2.38
CA ALA A 147 -1.34 15.04 -1.27
C ALA A 147 -0.45 13.80 -1.13
N VAL A 148 0.86 14.04 -1.10
CA VAL A 148 1.85 12.99 -0.90
C VAL A 148 2.83 13.42 0.17
N SER A 149 3.18 12.53 1.08
CA SER A 149 4.19 12.75 2.14
C SER A 149 3.83 13.82 3.19
N ALA A 150 2.67 14.48 3.09
CA ALA A 150 2.15 15.33 4.15
C ALA A 150 1.81 14.48 5.37
N GLN A 151 2.08 14.97 6.59
CA GLN A 151 1.64 14.28 7.81
C GLN A 151 0.15 14.47 8.03
N GLU A 152 -0.35 15.69 7.82
CA GLU A 152 -1.77 16.00 7.81
C GLU A 152 -2.05 16.95 6.66
N PHE A 153 -3.01 16.61 5.81
CA PHE A 153 -3.43 17.41 4.67
C PHE A 153 -4.89 17.78 4.82
N VAL A 154 -5.18 19.06 5.09
CA VAL A 154 -6.52 19.55 5.37
C VAL A 154 -6.97 20.49 4.27
N VAL A 155 -8.10 20.18 3.64
CA VAL A 155 -8.74 21.03 2.64
C VAL A 155 -9.97 21.68 3.26
N GLY A 156 -9.94 23.01 3.31
CA GLY A 156 -11.02 23.84 3.83
C GLY A 156 -12.23 23.93 2.89
N ALA A 157 -13.31 24.48 3.42
CA ALA A 157 -14.51 24.77 2.64
C ALA A 157 -14.20 25.76 1.50
N ASN A 158 -15.01 25.71 0.44
CA ASN A 158 -14.91 26.59 -0.73
C ASN A 158 -13.65 26.44 -1.61
N VAL A 159 -12.84 25.42 -1.38
CA VAL A 159 -11.65 25.13 -2.19
C VAL A 159 -11.97 24.21 -3.37
N VAL A 160 -12.59 23.07 -3.07
CA VAL A 160 -12.93 22.03 -4.05
C VAL A 160 -14.20 22.43 -4.79
N THR A 161 -14.27 22.13 -6.09
CA THR A 161 -15.50 22.29 -6.86
C THR A 161 -16.63 21.47 -6.26
N ASP A 162 -17.65 22.19 -5.85
CA ASP A 162 -18.94 21.65 -5.45
C ASP A 162 -20.04 22.40 -6.23
N ASN A 163 -21.23 21.81 -6.33
CA ASN A 163 -22.36 22.34 -7.07
C ASN A 163 -22.18 22.42 -8.61
N ASP A 164 -21.43 21.48 -9.19
CA ASP A 164 -21.31 21.29 -10.64
C ASP A 164 -21.50 19.81 -11.00
N ALA A 165 -22.70 19.47 -11.47
CA ALA A 165 -23.07 18.10 -11.85
C ALA A 165 -22.29 17.54 -13.07
N ALA A 166 -21.46 18.34 -13.74
CA ALA A 166 -20.54 17.88 -14.78
C ALA A 166 -19.10 17.70 -14.28
N ALA A 167 -18.75 18.24 -13.12
CA ALA A 167 -17.39 18.22 -12.60
C ALA A 167 -16.93 16.81 -12.19
N LYS A 168 -15.65 16.50 -12.47
CA LYS A 168 -14.99 15.26 -12.05
C LYS A 168 -13.96 15.58 -10.97
N VAL A 169 -14.30 15.31 -9.72
CA VAL A 169 -13.42 15.58 -8.58
C VAL A 169 -12.61 14.34 -8.22
N LYS A 170 -11.31 14.53 -7.99
CA LYS A 170 -10.34 13.52 -7.58
C LYS A 170 -9.57 14.01 -6.36
N LEU A 171 -9.62 13.24 -5.28
CA LEU A 171 -8.87 13.47 -4.05
C LEU A 171 -7.96 12.26 -3.81
N THR A 172 -6.65 12.50 -3.73
CA THR A 172 -5.66 11.42 -3.56
C THR A 172 -4.78 11.71 -2.36
N SER A 173 -4.62 10.70 -1.50
CA SER A 173 -3.61 10.68 -0.44
C SER A 173 -2.61 9.57 -0.72
N ALA A 174 -1.32 9.83 -0.51
CA ALA A 174 -0.29 8.80 -0.52
C ALA A 174 0.74 9.03 0.59
N GLY A 175 1.14 7.94 1.24
CA GLY A 175 2.04 7.95 2.40
C GLY A 175 1.35 7.53 3.70
N SER A 176 1.81 8.06 4.83
CA SER A 176 1.35 7.71 6.17
C SER A 176 0.44 8.76 6.83
N GLY A 177 0.31 9.94 6.24
CA GLY A 177 -0.43 11.05 6.82
C GLY A 177 -1.92 11.10 6.46
N GLY A 178 -2.69 11.79 7.30
CA GLY A 178 -4.14 11.91 7.14
C GLY A 178 -4.54 12.93 6.08
N PHE A 179 -5.63 12.69 5.37
CA PHE A 179 -6.26 13.63 4.44
C PHE A 179 -7.68 13.96 4.91
N TYR A 180 -7.98 15.25 5.09
CA TYR A 180 -9.25 15.72 5.61
C TYR A 180 -9.91 16.71 4.65
N PHE A 181 -11.16 16.44 4.32
CA PHE A 181 -12.04 17.39 3.67
C PHE A 181 -13.33 17.49 4.48
N SER A 182 -13.76 18.71 4.78
CA SER A 182 -15.04 18.96 5.41
C SER A 182 -15.72 20.20 4.84
N SER A 183 -17.02 20.10 4.56
CA SER A 183 -17.86 21.24 4.20
C SER A 183 -19.16 21.25 5.02
N ARG A 184 -19.72 22.44 5.22
CA ARG A 184 -21.06 22.63 5.81
C ARG A 184 -22.15 22.78 4.75
N GLU A 185 -21.79 22.73 3.48
CA GLU A 185 -22.69 22.86 2.34
C GLU A 185 -22.90 21.53 1.64
N GLN A 186 -24.01 21.40 0.92
CA GLN A 186 -24.26 20.24 0.06
C GLN A 186 -23.20 20.15 -1.04
N PHE A 187 -22.72 18.93 -1.29
CA PHE A 187 -21.68 18.67 -2.27
C PHE A 187 -22.26 17.94 -3.49
N THR A 188 -22.47 18.68 -4.59
CA THR A 188 -23.03 18.13 -5.83
C THR A 188 -21.98 18.13 -6.95
N VAL A 189 -21.63 16.95 -7.47
CA VAL A 189 -20.64 16.80 -8.55
C VAL A 189 -21.04 15.75 -9.60
N GLY A 190 -20.36 15.73 -10.75
CA GLY A 190 -20.57 14.70 -11.77
C GLY A 190 -19.93 13.37 -11.45
N SER A 191 -18.71 13.36 -10.90
CA SER A 191 -18.02 12.16 -10.41
C SER A 191 -17.08 12.52 -9.27
N LEU A 192 -16.94 11.65 -8.28
CA LEU A 192 -16.04 11.83 -7.15
C LEU A 192 -15.17 10.57 -6.98
N LYS A 193 -13.86 10.72 -7.12
CA LYS A 193 -12.87 9.66 -6.84
C LYS A 193 -12.07 10.04 -5.60
N ILE A 194 -12.08 9.17 -4.60
CA ILE A 194 -11.25 9.29 -3.40
C ILE A 194 -10.32 8.07 -3.37
N SER A 195 -9.02 8.30 -3.30
CA SER A 195 -8.03 7.22 -3.27
C SER A 195 -6.97 7.43 -2.21
N THR A 196 -6.59 6.35 -1.54
CA THR A 196 -5.44 6.30 -0.63
C THR A 196 -4.46 5.21 -1.05
N ALA A 197 -3.16 5.52 -0.99
CA ALA A 197 -2.07 4.58 -1.19
C ALA A 197 -1.06 4.68 -0.04
N GLY A 198 -1.00 3.68 0.83
CA GLY A 198 -0.13 3.70 2.02
C GLY A 198 -0.90 3.39 3.31
N SER A 199 -0.57 4.09 4.39
CA SER A 199 -1.17 3.86 5.71
C SER A 199 -1.89 5.07 6.30
N GLY A 200 -2.00 6.16 5.54
CA GLY A 200 -2.73 7.36 5.91
C GLY A 200 -4.24 7.24 5.65
N ASP A 201 -5.02 7.79 6.58
CA ASP A 201 -6.48 7.76 6.51
C ASP A 201 -7.03 8.95 5.72
N VAL A 202 -8.15 8.76 5.02
CA VAL A 202 -8.84 9.82 4.28
C VAL A 202 -10.25 10.00 4.83
N GLN A 203 -10.58 11.20 5.27
CA GLN A 203 -11.90 11.56 5.77
C GLN A 203 -12.52 12.64 4.87
N PHE A 204 -13.68 12.32 4.28
CA PHE A 204 -14.51 13.24 3.53
C PHE A 204 -15.85 13.41 4.24
N GLN A 205 -16.17 14.64 4.68
CA GLN A 205 -17.37 14.93 5.46
C GLN A 205 -18.18 16.09 4.88
N VAL A 206 -19.44 15.86 4.56
CA VAL A 206 -20.38 16.88 4.06
C VAL A 206 -21.79 16.61 4.59
N PRO A 207 -22.70 17.59 4.68
CA PRO A 207 -24.09 17.33 5.09
C PRO A 207 -24.86 16.44 4.10
N SER A 208 -24.66 16.63 2.80
CA SER A 208 -25.34 15.90 1.71
C SER A 208 -24.37 15.75 0.53
N LEU A 209 -24.34 14.57 -0.09
CA LEU A 209 -23.47 14.25 -1.23
C LEU A 209 -24.31 13.75 -2.41
N HIS A 210 -24.33 14.50 -3.51
CA HIS A 210 -24.98 14.11 -4.76
C HIS A 210 -23.96 13.96 -5.88
N VAL A 211 -23.75 12.74 -6.38
CA VAL A 211 -22.81 12.41 -7.45
C VAL A 211 -23.55 11.90 -8.68
N ALA A 212 -23.61 12.68 -9.76
CA ALA A 212 -24.46 12.33 -10.91
C ALA A 212 -24.10 10.99 -11.58
N ASN A 213 -22.83 10.60 -11.55
CA ASN A 213 -22.32 9.36 -12.12
C ASN A 213 -21.62 8.50 -11.04
N ASP A 214 -20.28 8.48 -11.05
CA ASP A 214 -19.47 7.56 -10.24
C ASP A 214 -18.97 8.20 -8.94
N LEU A 215 -19.29 7.58 -7.82
CA LEU A 215 -18.60 7.72 -6.54
C LEU A 215 -17.64 6.53 -6.36
N LYS A 216 -16.33 6.76 -6.52
CA LYS A 216 -15.31 5.71 -6.47
C LYS A 216 -14.39 5.88 -5.26
N LEU A 217 -14.30 4.85 -4.44
CA LEU A 217 -13.35 4.72 -3.33
C LEU A 217 -12.30 3.68 -3.71
N SER A 218 -11.02 4.00 -3.55
CA SER A 218 -9.92 3.09 -3.89
C SER A 218 -8.85 3.11 -2.80
N ILE A 219 -8.66 1.98 -2.15
CA ILE A 219 -7.70 1.80 -1.05
C ILE A 219 -6.63 0.83 -1.50
N ALA A 220 -5.36 1.24 -1.45
CA ALA A 220 -4.20 0.39 -1.67
C ALA A 220 -3.26 0.50 -0.46
N GLY A 221 -3.27 -0.49 0.42
CA GLY A 221 -2.50 -0.49 1.66
C GLY A 221 -3.36 -0.63 2.92
N ASN A 222 -2.95 0.06 3.99
CA ASN A 222 -3.48 -0.13 5.34
C ASN A 222 -4.26 1.09 5.87
N GLY A 223 -4.36 2.16 5.08
CA GLY A 223 -5.09 3.38 5.46
C GLY A 223 -6.59 3.25 5.18
N ASP A 224 -7.40 3.90 6.00
CA ASP A 224 -8.86 3.85 5.89
C ASP A 224 -9.38 4.98 5.00
N VAL A 225 -10.50 4.78 4.31
CA VAL A 225 -11.20 5.85 3.58
C VAL A 225 -12.63 5.94 4.08
N ALA A 226 -12.99 7.09 4.63
CA ALA A 226 -14.32 7.37 5.15
C ALA A 226 -15.01 8.51 4.37
N VAL A 227 -16.19 8.22 3.85
CA VAL A 227 -17.14 9.19 3.29
C VAL A 227 -18.34 9.26 4.23
N VAL A 228 -18.54 10.44 4.84
CA VAL A 228 -19.59 10.67 5.83
C VAL A 228 -20.51 11.79 5.35
N ALA A 229 -21.78 11.47 5.12
CA ALA A 229 -22.81 12.45 4.78
C ALA A 229 -24.19 12.05 5.31
N GLY A 230 -25.10 13.00 5.54
CA GLY A 230 -26.48 12.67 5.95
C GLY A 230 -27.19 11.86 4.87
N ASP A 231 -27.14 12.33 3.64
CA ASP A 231 -27.63 11.63 2.46
C ASP A 231 -26.53 11.50 1.39
N ILE A 232 -26.53 10.35 0.71
CA ILE A 232 -25.66 10.06 -0.43
C ILE A 232 -26.55 9.59 -1.57
N GLU A 233 -26.55 10.33 -2.68
CA GLU A 233 -27.20 9.96 -3.93
C GLU A 233 -26.14 9.82 -5.03
N ALA A 234 -26.07 8.66 -5.68
CA ALA A 234 -25.18 8.47 -6.83
C ALA A 234 -25.78 7.54 -7.88
N LYS A 235 -25.29 7.57 -9.11
CA LYS A 235 -25.64 6.51 -10.06
C LYS A 235 -24.90 5.22 -9.71
N ASP A 236 -23.58 5.31 -9.63
CA ASP A 236 -22.68 4.18 -9.42
C ASP A 236 -21.82 4.45 -8.18
N LEU A 237 -21.86 3.57 -7.17
CA LEU A 237 -20.93 3.60 -6.03
C LEU A 237 -20.03 2.39 -6.11
N LYS A 238 -18.73 2.64 -6.24
CA LYS A 238 -17.70 1.60 -6.35
C LYS A 238 -16.70 1.74 -5.21
N SER A 239 -16.57 0.70 -4.40
CA SER A 239 -15.51 0.61 -3.39
C SER A 239 -14.57 -0.53 -3.77
N SER A 240 -13.27 -0.26 -3.72
CA SER A 240 -12.23 -1.25 -3.97
C SER A 240 -11.15 -1.12 -2.90
N THR A 241 -10.94 -2.21 -2.16
CA THR A 241 -9.93 -2.30 -1.12
C THR A 241 -8.93 -3.38 -1.49
N ALA A 242 -7.66 -2.99 -1.65
CA ALA A 242 -6.53 -3.88 -1.86
C ALA A 242 -5.53 -3.72 -0.69
N GLY A 243 -5.60 -4.60 0.31
CA GLY A 243 -4.81 -4.51 1.54
C GLY A 243 -5.63 -4.71 2.82
N ASP A 244 -5.19 -4.06 3.91
CA ASP A 244 -5.79 -4.18 5.24
C ASP A 244 -6.65 -2.97 5.65
N GLY A 245 -6.66 -1.90 4.86
CA GLY A 245 -7.43 -0.68 5.14
C GLY A 245 -8.94 -0.83 4.92
N ASP A 246 -9.73 -0.09 5.68
CA ASP A 246 -11.19 -0.19 5.66
C ASP A 246 -11.84 0.97 4.88
N ALA A 247 -12.87 0.67 4.09
CA ALA A 247 -13.71 1.66 3.41
C ALA A 247 -15.02 1.86 4.18
N PHE A 248 -15.32 3.09 4.57
CA PHE A 248 -16.56 3.45 5.25
C PHE A 248 -17.37 4.41 4.39
N VAL A 249 -18.58 4.01 4.00
CA VAL A 249 -19.61 4.88 3.43
C VAL A 249 -20.70 5.00 4.47
N GLN A 250 -20.76 6.14 5.15
CA GLN A 250 -21.70 6.37 6.24
C GLN A 250 -22.70 7.45 5.86
N SER A 251 -23.96 7.02 5.69
CA SER A 251 -25.11 7.90 5.56
C SER A 251 -26.38 7.39 6.22
N ASP A 252 -27.29 8.32 6.51
CA ASP A 252 -28.63 8.00 7.00
C ASP A 252 -29.52 7.49 5.87
N SER A 253 -29.29 7.96 4.64
CA SER A 253 -29.95 7.49 3.41
C SER A 253 -28.95 7.37 2.26
N LEU A 254 -28.68 6.15 1.80
CA LEU A 254 -27.90 5.86 0.59
C LEU A 254 -28.82 5.48 -0.58
N LYS A 255 -28.85 6.25 -1.67
CA LYS A 255 -29.58 5.90 -2.90
C LYS A 255 -28.62 5.77 -4.05
N VAL A 256 -28.47 4.55 -4.58
CA VAL A 256 -27.59 4.29 -5.72
C VAL A 256 -28.22 3.38 -6.76
N SER A 257 -27.90 3.53 -8.04
CA SER A 257 -28.38 2.56 -9.04
C SER A 257 -27.56 1.27 -8.96
N ASN A 258 -26.24 1.38 -9.05
CA ASN A 258 -25.33 0.24 -8.92
C ASN A 258 -24.39 0.42 -7.72
N LEU A 259 -24.31 -0.61 -6.89
CA LEU A 259 -23.45 -0.66 -5.71
C LEU A 259 -22.43 -1.79 -5.87
N GLU A 260 -21.20 -1.46 -6.21
CA GLU A 260 -20.10 -2.42 -6.39
C GLU A 260 -19.13 -2.31 -5.19
N SER A 261 -18.85 -3.44 -4.54
CA SER A 261 -17.87 -3.51 -3.45
C SER A 261 -16.91 -4.64 -3.71
N SER A 262 -15.63 -4.33 -3.86
CA SER A 262 -14.55 -5.29 -4.09
C SER A 262 -13.53 -5.21 -2.95
N VAL A 263 -13.25 -6.35 -2.34
CA VAL A 263 -12.24 -6.48 -1.29
C VAL A 263 -11.26 -7.56 -1.71
N ALA A 264 -10.02 -7.15 -1.99
CA ALA A 264 -8.88 -8.00 -2.32
C ALA A 264 -7.84 -7.91 -1.18
N GLY A 265 -8.04 -8.69 -0.13
CA GLY A 265 -7.21 -8.60 1.08
C GLY A 265 -8.01 -8.82 2.36
N SER A 266 -7.63 -8.09 3.41
CA SER A 266 -8.07 -8.34 4.78
C SER A 266 -8.86 -7.17 5.39
N GLY A 267 -8.87 -6.02 4.71
CA GLY A 267 -9.71 -4.86 5.03
C GLY A 267 -11.19 -5.10 4.74
N SER A 268 -12.04 -4.19 5.17
CA SER A 268 -13.49 -4.31 5.14
C SER A 268 -14.14 -3.12 4.45
N VAL A 269 -15.31 -3.34 3.86
CA VAL A 269 -16.15 -2.27 3.33
C VAL A 269 -17.42 -2.22 4.16
N THR A 270 -17.69 -1.08 4.80
CA THR A 270 -18.93 -0.85 5.55
C THR A 270 -19.76 0.22 4.87
N LEU A 271 -20.99 -0.14 4.48
CA LEU A 271 -21.90 0.70 3.70
C LEU A 271 -23.15 1.04 4.50
N SER A 272 -23.61 2.30 4.37
CA SER A 272 -24.68 2.99 5.08
C SER A 272 -25.76 2.15 5.75
N LYS A 273 -26.26 2.67 6.89
CA LYS A 273 -27.24 1.97 7.73
C LYS A 273 -28.57 1.72 7.02
N ASN A 274 -29.04 2.66 6.19
CA ASN A 274 -30.26 2.53 5.40
C ASN A 274 -30.04 3.03 3.97
N GLY A 275 -30.82 2.51 3.02
CA GLY A 275 -30.76 2.97 1.65
C GLY A 275 -31.58 2.14 0.67
N SER A 276 -31.40 2.40 -0.61
CA SER A 276 -31.94 1.60 -1.70
C SER A 276 -30.94 1.51 -2.85
N CYS A 277 -30.82 0.34 -3.45
CA CYS A 277 -30.12 0.19 -4.73
C CYS A 277 -30.81 -0.74 -5.72
N VAL A 278 -30.61 -0.48 -7.01
CA VAL A 278 -31.18 -1.34 -8.07
C VAL A 278 -30.36 -2.62 -8.17
N LYS A 279 -29.04 -2.50 -8.37
CA LYS A 279 -28.11 -3.63 -8.45
C LYS A 279 -27.04 -3.51 -7.37
N GLN A 280 -26.78 -4.59 -6.65
CA GLN A 280 -25.64 -4.70 -5.75
C GLN A 280 -24.74 -5.85 -6.19
N GLU A 281 -23.45 -5.59 -6.28
CA GLU A 281 -22.41 -6.56 -6.59
C GLU A 281 -21.33 -6.52 -5.51
N ILE A 282 -21.12 -7.65 -4.85
CA ILE A 282 -20.10 -7.80 -3.81
C ILE A 282 -19.11 -8.85 -4.28
N SER A 283 -17.83 -8.46 -4.37
CA SER A 283 -16.71 -9.35 -4.65
C SER A 283 -15.73 -9.33 -3.46
N VAL A 284 -15.52 -10.46 -2.81
CA VAL A 284 -14.56 -10.57 -1.70
C VAL A 284 -13.58 -11.70 -2.00
N MET A 285 -12.35 -11.31 -2.33
CA MET A 285 -11.18 -12.13 -2.60
C MET A 285 -10.20 -11.96 -1.45
N GLY A 286 -10.34 -12.78 -0.40
CA GLY A 286 -9.58 -12.68 0.83
C GLY A 286 -10.45 -12.86 2.07
N SER A 287 -9.91 -12.45 3.21
CA SER A 287 -10.53 -12.64 4.53
C SER A 287 -11.32 -11.44 5.03
N GLY A 288 -11.27 -10.33 4.28
CA GLY A 288 -12.05 -9.12 4.52
C GLY A 288 -13.56 -9.35 4.50
N SER A 289 -14.31 -8.32 4.85
CA SER A 289 -15.78 -8.41 4.95
C SER A 289 -16.46 -7.23 4.28
N VAL A 290 -17.68 -7.45 3.78
CA VAL A 290 -18.54 -6.36 3.32
C VAL A 290 -19.78 -6.34 4.22
N ALA A 291 -19.94 -5.25 4.97
CA ALA A 291 -21.08 -5.00 5.84
C ALA A 291 -22.03 -4.02 5.17
N THR A 292 -23.28 -4.42 4.98
CA THR A 292 -24.30 -3.59 4.33
C THR A 292 -25.48 -3.46 5.27
N GLY A 293 -25.91 -2.23 5.58
CA GLY A 293 -27.09 -1.99 6.41
C GLY A 293 -28.41 -2.43 5.75
N SER A 294 -29.51 -1.84 6.19
CA SER A 294 -30.86 -2.01 5.63
C SER A 294 -31.00 -1.31 4.27
N ILE A 295 -30.17 -1.70 3.31
CA ILE A 295 -30.22 -1.23 1.92
C ILE A 295 -31.20 -2.14 1.18
N HIS A 296 -32.31 -1.58 0.68
CA HIS A 296 -33.27 -2.31 -0.12
C HIS A 296 -32.70 -2.55 -1.52
N VAL A 297 -32.43 -3.81 -1.87
CA VAL A 297 -31.77 -4.19 -3.12
C VAL A 297 -32.74 -4.93 -4.03
N GLN A 298 -32.88 -4.51 -5.29
CA GLN A 298 -33.71 -5.23 -6.27
C GLN A 298 -33.00 -6.48 -6.83
N THR A 299 -31.72 -6.34 -7.19
CA THR A 299 -30.88 -7.43 -7.72
C THR A 299 -29.57 -7.51 -6.95
N LEU A 300 -29.25 -8.67 -6.37
CA LEU A 300 -28.04 -8.91 -5.59
C LEU A 300 -27.19 -10.01 -6.23
N THR A 301 -25.96 -9.68 -6.58
CA THR A 301 -24.94 -10.61 -7.07
C THR A 301 -23.80 -10.65 -6.06
N ILE A 302 -23.39 -11.86 -5.65
CA ILE A 302 -22.34 -12.07 -4.66
C ILE A 302 -21.31 -13.06 -5.21
N PHE A 303 -20.05 -12.64 -5.22
CA PHE A 303 -18.85 -13.44 -5.48
C PHE A 303 -17.93 -13.33 -4.24
N SER A 304 -18.23 -14.06 -3.17
CA SER A 304 -17.56 -13.86 -1.88
C SER A 304 -16.93 -15.13 -1.33
N HIS A 305 -15.66 -15.03 -0.95
CA HIS A 305 -14.95 -15.98 -0.10
C HIS A 305 -14.89 -15.53 1.38
N GLY A 306 -15.17 -14.26 1.65
CA GLY A 306 -15.28 -13.66 2.99
C GLY A 306 -16.71 -13.66 3.57
N ASP A 307 -16.86 -13.08 4.77
CA ASP A 307 -18.18 -12.92 5.38
C ASP A 307 -18.92 -11.71 4.80
N ILE A 308 -20.19 -11.91 4.44
CA ILE A 308 -21.11 -10.81 4.16
C ILE A 308 -22.01 -10.67 5.38
N VAL A 309 -21.85 -9.56 6.09
CA VAL A 309 -22.66 -9.26 7.27
C VAL A 309 -23.82 -8.38 6.83
N LYS A 310 -25.03 -8.95 6.84
CA LYS A 310 -26.26 -8.17 6.93
C LYS A 310 -26.59 -8.06 8.41
N PRO A 311 -26.39 -6.90 9.06
CA PRO A 311 -26.66 -6.76 10.48
C PRO A 311 -28.13 -7.05 10.75
N ALA A 312 -28.42 -7.98 11.68
CA ALA A 312 -29.78 -8.26 12.12
C ALA A 312 -30.32 -7.16 13.06
N THR A 313 -29.42 -6.36 13.66
CA THR A 313 -29.74 -5.24 14.56
C THR A 313 -28.70 -4.11 14.42
N SER A 314 -29.02 -2.90 14.87
CA SER A 314 -28.20 -1.69 14.73
C SER A 314 -26.83 -1.72 15.43
N ASN A 315 -26.58 -2.71 16.30
CA ASN A 315 -25.40 -2.78 17.17
C ASN A 315 -24.21 -3.55 16.57
N ASP A 316 -24.41 -4.28 15.46
CA ASP A 316 -23.35 -5.03 14.76
C ASP A 316 -22.69 -4.21 13.63
N PHE A 317 -23.02 -2.92 13.53
CA PHE A 317 -22.58 -2.04 12.44
C PHE A 317 -21.39 -1.18 12.88
N GLU A 318 -20.20 -1.46 12.34
CA GLU A 318 -18.99 -0.69 12.62
C GLU A 318 -19.06 0.68 11.96
N THR A 319 -19.36 1.72 12.74
CA THR A 319 -19.41 3.10 12.24
C THR A 319 -18.05 3.76 12.32
N TYR A 320 -17.68 4.49 11.27
CA TYR A 320 -16.52 5.35 11.33
C TYR A 320 -16.76 6.48 12.32
N LYS A 321 -15.89 6.61 13.32
CA LYS A 321 -15.96 7.72 14.26
C LYS A 321 -15.24 8.90 13.61
N VAL A 322 -16.02 9.88 13.14
CA VAL A 322 -15.51 11.13 12.57
C VAL A 322 -14.44 11.71 13.50
N VAL A 323 -13.26 11.92 12.91
CA VAL A 323 -12.08 12.47 13.57
C VAL A 323 -12.13 13.99 13.48
N GLU A 324 -11.73 14.67 14.56
CA GLU A 324 -11.64 16.14 14.57
C GLU A 324 -10.51 16.63 13.67
N ILE A 325 -10.79 17.65 12.85
CA ILE A 325 -9.83 18.24 11.91
C ILE A 325 -8.52 18.62 12.63
N PRO A 326 -7.34 18.25 12.11
CA PRO A 326 -6.02 18.67 12.60
C PRO A 326 -5.92 20.14 13.01
N ALA A 327 -5.29 20.39 14.16
CA ALA A 327 -5.01 21.76 14.57
C ALA A 327 -3.91 22.34 13.67
N ARG A 328 -3.97 23.65 13.37
CA ARG A 328 -2.95 24.37 12.60
C ARG A 328 -1.69 24.57 13.44
N ALA A 329 -0.98 23.48 13.69
CA ALA A 329 0.25 23.46 14.46
C ALA A 329 1.40 23.01 13.56
N PRO A 330 2.61 23.58 13.75
CA PRO A 330 3.78 23.12 13.04
C PRO A 330 4.21 21.74 13.52
N VAL A 331 4.92 21.06 12.64
CA VAL A 331 5.40 19.69 12.86
C VAL A 331 6.90 19.67 12.67
N HIS A 332 7.60 18.97 13.56
CA HIS A 332 9.01 18.72 13.40
C HIS A 332 9.27 17.74 12.25
N VAL A 333 10.15 18.10 11.35
CA VAL A 333 10.57 17.30 10.20
C VAL A 333 12.10 17.26 10.17
N ASP A 334 12.63 16.06 9.91
CA ASP A 334 14.04 15.81 9.65
C ASP A 334 14.14 15.15 8.27
N LEU A 335 14.75 15.86 7.32
CA LEU A 335 14.79 15.50 5.90
C LEU A 335 16.23 15.37 5.43
N THR A 336 16.44 14.37 4.58
CA THR A 336 17.62 14.28 3.74
C THR A 336 17.14 14.22 2.29
N LEU A 337 17.52 15.21 1.48
CA LEU A 337 17.23 15.34 0.06
C LEU A 337 18.48 15.01 -0.74
N ARG A 338 18.29 14.51 -1.98
CA ARG A 338 19.36 14.26 -2.93
C ARG A 338 19.06 14.71 -4.35
N GLU A 339 20.08 15.22 -5.04
CA GLU A 339 20.00 15.65 -6.44
C GLU A 339 19.89 14.45 -7.40
N GLN A 340 18.82 14.39 -8.20
CA GLN A 340 18.61 13.40 -9.24
C GLN A 340 18.94 13.95 -10.64
N TYR A 341 19.85 13.31 -11.38
CA TYR A 341 20.08 13.59 -12.81
C TYR A 341 18.98 12.93 -13.67
N TYR A 342 18.08 13.73 -14.24
CA TYR A 342 17.08 13.25 -15.19
C TYR A 342 17.62 13.29 -16.64
N ALA A 343 17.60 12.14 -17.32
CA ALA A 343 17.62 12.09 -18.79
C ALA A 343 16.21 12.45 -19.31
N GLU A 344 16.14 13.35 -20.29
CA GLU A 344 14.88 13.84 -20.89
C GLU A 344 14.01 12.71 -21.47
N ASP A 345 12.93 12.32 -20.77
CA ASP A 345 11.64 11.90 -21.36
C ASP A 345 10.54 11.85 -20.26
N PRO A 346 9.58 12.79 -20.21
CA PRO A 346 8.58 12.81 -19.15
C PRO A 346 7.35 11.98 -19.55
N GLN A 347 7.41 10.66 -19.37
CA GLN A 347 6.21 9.87 -19.13
C GLN A 347 6.16 9.49 -17.66
N VAL A 348 5.35 10.25 -16.92
CA VAL A 348 5.08 10.04 -15.50
C VAL A 348 4.43 8.67 -15.33
N HIS A 349 5.21 7.67 -14.92
CA HIS A 349 4.71 6.49 -14.24
C HIS A 349 4.31 6.91 -12.82
N ALA A 350 3.16 7.56 -12.70
CA ALA A 350 2.40 7.44 -11.47
C ALA A 350 2.13 5.94 -11.28
N VAL A 351 2.22 5.43 -10.05
CA VAL A 351 1.54 4.18 -9.69
C VAL A 351 0.04 4.49 -9.78
N VAL A 352 -0.45 4.44 -11.01
CA VAL A 352 -1.85 4.46 -11.36
C VAL A 352 -2.36 3.09 -10.95
N ALA A 353 -3.17 3.02 -9.90
CA ALA A 353 -4.20 1.99 -9.85
C ALA A 353 -4.97 2.11 -11.17
N THR A 354 -4.67 1.20 -12.10
CA THR A 354 -5.13 1.23 -13.49
C THR A 354 -6.65 1.43 -13.54
N ASP A 355 -7.12 2.17 -14.55
CA ASP A 355 -8.49 2.68 -14.64
C ASP A 355 -9.57 1.60 -14.65
N ASP A 356 -9.22 0.33 -14.90
CA ASP A 356 -10.13 -0.79 -14.84
C ASP A 356 -9.98 -1.57 -13.53
N GLY A 357 -10.73 -1.14 -12.52
CA GLY A 357 -11.07 -1.97 -11.35
C GLY A 357 -12.07 -3.09 -11.70
N ILE A 358 -11.99 -3.62 -12.93
CA ILE A 358 -12.70 -4.79 -13.40
C ILE A 358 -11.66 -5.89 -13.41
N PHE A 359 -11.73 -6.80 -12.43
CA PHE A 359 -11.21 -8.14 -12.67
C PHE A 359 -11.98 -8.67 -13.88
N THR A 360 -11.32 -8.76 -15.03
CA THR A 360 -11.89 -9.43 -16.18
C THR A 360 -12.14 -10.87 -15.79
N SER A 361 -13.41 -11.19 -15.54
CA SER A 361 -13.91 -12.55 -15.64
C SER A 361 -13.58 -13.02 -17.06
N MET A 362 -12.56 -13.85 -17.22
CA MET A 362 -12.49 -14.68 -18.42
C MET A 362 -13.53 -15.79 -18.26
N ALA A 363 -14.79 -15.45 -18.54
CA ALA A 363 -15.76 -16.42 -19.00
C ALA A 363 -15.37 -16.82 -20.42
N ASN A 364 -14.47 -17.80 -20.56
CA ASN A 364 -14.32 -18.50 -21.83
C ASN A 364 -15.50 -19.47 -21.97
N PHE A 365 -16.60 -18.99 -22.53
CA PHE A 365 -17.59 -19.84 -23.18
C PHE A 365 -16.98 -20.34 -24.50
N THR A 366 -16.38 -21.52 -24.49
CA THR A 366 -16.15 -22.30 -25.70
C THR A 366 -17.44 -22.98 -26.12
N PHE A 367 -18.08 -22.45 -27.16
CA PHE A 367 -19.12 -23.15 -27.91
C PHE A 367 -18.51 -24.38 -28.59
N ALA A 368 -19.16 -25.54 -28.44
CA ALA A 368 -18.86 -26.74 -29.22
C ALA A 368 -19.15 -26.49 -30.72
N PRO A 369 -18.39 -27.12 -31.63
CA PRO A 369 -18.54 -26.90 -33.08
C PRO A 369 -19.80 -27.59 -33.61
N PHE A 370 -20.71 -26.83 -34.19
CA PHE A 370 -21.75 -27.36 -35.08
C PHE A 370 -21.18 -27.54 -36.49
N SER A 371 -21.31 -28.75 -37.01
CA SER A 371 -20.95 -29.17 -38.37
C SER A 371 -21.85 -28.49 -39.42
N PRO A 372 -21.37 -28.17 -40.64
CA PRO A 372 -22.18 -27.49 -41.64
C PRO A 372 -23.06 -28.49 -42.41
N THR A 373 -24.36 -28.21 -42.49
CA THR A 373 -25.22 -28.73 -43.56
C THR A 373 -25.88 -27.57 -44.30
N THR A 374 -25.70 -27.62 -45.62
CA THR A 374 -26.14 -26.77 -46.72
C THR A 374 -27.63 -26.43 -46.73
N GLY A 375 -28.00 -25.24 -47.22
CA GLY A 375 -29.36 -25.02 -47.77
C GLY A 375 -29.89 -23.58 -47.81
N SER A 376 -29.47 -22.81 -48.82
CA SER A 376 -30.26 -21.86 -49.65
C SER A 376 -31.48 -21.08 -49.12
N GLY A 377 -31.45 -19.76 -49.31
CA GLY A 377 -32.58 -18.99 -49.88
C GLY A 377 -33.34 -18.02 -48.94
N PRO A 378 -33.93 -16.91 -49.46
CA PRO A 378 -33.56 -15.58 -48.98
C PRO A 378 -34.69 -14.68 -48.45
N SER A 379 -34.27 -13.47 -47.99
CA SER A 379 -34.99 -12.18 -47.92
C SER A 379 -35.88 -11.96 -46.66
N VAL A 380 -35.93 -10.82 -45.96
CA VAL A 380 -35.77 -9.38 -46.30
C VAL A 380 -35.31 -8.58 -45.05
N TRP A 381 -34.41 -7.61 -45.28
CA TRP A 381 -33.88 -6.51 -44.42
C TRP A 381 -34.95 -5.40 -44.13
N PRO A 382 -34.84 -4.42 -43.18
CA PRO A 382 -33.71 -3.47 -43.03
C PRO A 382 -33.34 -2.96 -41.60
N ILE A 383 -32.05 -2.71 -41.29
CA ILE A 383 -31.16 -1.50 -41.42
C ILE A 383 -31.19 -0.55 -40.21
N LEU A 384 -30.03 -0.44 -39.54
CA LEU A 384 -29.27 0.78 -39.17
C LEU A 384 -28.21 0.35 -38.11
N GLY A 385 -26.90 0.53 -38.21
CA GLY A 385 -26.03 1.23 -39.15
C GLY A 385 -24.81 1.80 -38.40
N GLY A 386 -23.58 1.57 -38.89
CA GLY A 386 -22.34 2.31 -38.56
C GLY A 386 -21.36 1.60 -37.62
N ALA A 387 -20.49 0.69 -38.08
CA ALA A 387 -19.25 0.88 -38.86
C ALA A 387 -18.02 1.28 -38.02
N GLY A 388 -17.19 0.27 -37.73
CA GLY A 388 -15.75 0.44 -37.55
C GLY A 388 -15.03 0.32 -38.90
N ILE A 389 -13.90 1.00 -39.04
CA ILE A 389 -12.97 0.80 -40.15
C ILE A 389 -11.55 0.72 -39.57
N ALA A 390 -10.90 -0.40 -39.87
CA ALA A 390 -9.48 -0.65 -39.69
C ALA A 390 -8.65 0.07 -40.75
N CYS A 391 -7.37 0.33 -40.47
CA CYS A 391 -6.33 0.16 -41.50
C CYS A 391 -4.92 0.10 -40.91
N ALA A 392 -4.11 -0.78 -41.49
CA ALA A 392 -2.72 -1.06 -41.17
C ALA A 392 -1.74 -0.18 -41.99
N ALA A 393 -0.53 -0.07 -41.45
CA ALA A 393 0.81 0.11 -42.07
C ALA A 393 1.00 0.83 -43.42
N ILE A 394 1.93 1.79 -43.44
CA ILE A 394 2.91 2.27 -44.48
C ILE A 394 3.66 3.42 -43.77
N GLY A 395 4.96 3.73 -43.85
CA GLY A 395 6.11 3.36 -44.67
C GLY A 395 7.17 4.46 -44.45
N ALA A 396 8.46 4.12 -44.59
CA ALA A 396 9.61 4.97 -44.33
C ALA A 396 9.87 6.06 -45.41
N LEU A 397 10.85 6.94 -45.11
CA LEU A 397 11.49 8.02 -45.91
C LEU A 397 10.70 9.33 -46.03
N ILE A 398 11.25 10.48 -45.60
CA ILE A 398 12.17 11.31 -46.41
C ILE A 398 13.28 11.96 -45.57
N ARG A 399 14.48 12.00 -46.17
CA ARG A 399 15.74 12.62 -45.74
C ARG A 399 15.79 14.13 -46.03
N LYS A 400 16.79 14.77 -45.40
CA LYS A 400 17.59 15.95 -45.83
C LYS A 400 16.95 17.34 -45.63
N TYR A 401 17.50 18.08 -44.66
CA TYR A 401 18.28 19.29 -44.97
C TYR A 401 19.49 19.40 -44.03
N ARG A 402 20.56 20.02 -44.53
CA ARG A 402 21.97 19.89 -44.16
C ARG A 402 22.57 21.30 -43.98
N LYS A 403 23.53 21.44 -43.04
CA LYS A 403 24.54 22.52 -42.90
C LYS A 403 23.97 23.92 -42.61
N GLN A 404 24.61 24.87 -41.92
CA GLN A 404 25.99 25.16 -41.50
C GLN A 404 25.83 26.25 -40.40
N SER A 405 26.65 26.33 -39.36
CA SER A 405 27.82 27.23 -39.37
C SER A 405 28.67 27.02 -38.11
N ASN A 406 29.97 26.94 -38.33
CA ASN A 406 31.07 26.90 -37.37
C ASN A 406 31.63 28.32 -37.12
N ASN A 407 32.51 28.39 -36.11
CA ASN A 407 33.50 29.42 -35.77
C ASN A 407 32.93 30.64 -35.04
N GLU A 408 33.48 31.06 -33.90
CA GLU A 408 34.86 31.53 -33.75
C GLU A 408 35.63 31.03 -32.50
N GLU A 409 36.95 31.07 -32.66
CA GLU A 409 38.03 30.73 -31.75
C GLU A 409 38.32 31.81 -30.68
N CYS A 410 38.71 31.32 -29.49
CA CYS A 410 39.91 31.67 -28.72
C CYS A 410 40.20 33.14 -28.33
N VAL A 411 40.07 33.46 -27.03
CA VAL A 411 41.08 34.26 -26.31
C VAL A 411 41.29 33.67 -24.91
N THR A 412 42.52 33.24 -24.65
CA THR A 412 43.03 32.79 -23.35
C THR A 412 43.69 33.99 -22.65
N ILE A 413 43.32 34.29 -21.40
CA ILE A 413 44.12 35.17 -20.53
C ILE A 413 44.42 34.40 -19.24
N LYS A 414 45.70 34.08 -19.05
CA LYS A 414 46.29 33.69 -17.77
C LYS A 414 46.67 34.94 -16.99
N THR A 415 46.31 35.00 -15.72
CA THR A 415 47.17 35.55 -14.65
C THR A 415 46.80 34.92 -13.30
N SER A 416 47.80 34.38 -12.61
CA SER A 416 47.88 34.25 -11.15
C SER A 416 49.23 34.89 -10.73
N PRO A 417 49.64 34.91 -9.45
CA PRO A 417 48.93 34.84 -8.18
C PRO A 417 49.35 35.99 -7.23
N GLN A 418 48.71 36.15 -6.06
CA GLN A 418 49.41 36.61 -4.85
C GLN A 418 48.86 35.95 -3.59
N GLN A 419 49.81 35.50 -2.76
CA GLN A 419 49.66 34.91 -1.44
C GLN A 419 49.45 36.00 -0.38
N HIS A 420 48.81 35.65 0.75
CA HIS A 420 49.39 35.82 2.10
C HIS A 420 48.53 35.11 3.18
N THR A 421 49.01 33.92 3.56
CA THR A 421 49.25 33.40 4.92
C THR A 421 48.53 33.93 6.18
N HIS A 422 47.96 32.95 6.91
CA HIS A 422 47.97 32.69 8.37
C HIS A 422 47.13 33.54 9.34
N LEU A 423 46.11 32.91 9.96
CA LEU A 423 46.11 32.67 11.41
C LEU A 423 45.15 31.53 11.81
N LYS A 424 45.68 30.53 12.52
CA LYS A 424 44.94 29.47 13.23
C LYS A 424 44.54 30.01 14.62
N MET A 425 43.32 29.75 15.08
CA MET A 425 43.04 29.67 16.51
C MET A 425 41.99 28.60 16.81
N LYS A 426 42.47 27.47 17.35
CA LYS A 426 41.69 26.50 18.12
C LYS A 426 41.67 26.97 19.57
N CYS A 427 40.50 27.01 20.21
CA CYS A 427 40.24 26.52 21.58
C CYS A 427 38.80 26.89 21.95
N PHE A 428 37.88 25.91 21.87
CA PHE A 428 36.53 26.01 22.41
C PHE A 428 36.55 25.39 23.81
N MET A 429 36.15 26.18 24.81
CA MET A 429 36.00 25.75 26.20
C MET A 429 34.90 24.67 26.30
N GLN A 430 35.27 23.55 26.91
CA GLN A 430 34.39 22.59 27.53
C GLN A 430 33.86 23.13 28.87
N SER A 431 32.67 22.67 29.25
CA SER A 431 32.07 22.74 30.58
C SER A 431 31.24 24.01 30.87
N THR A 432 29.95 23.97 30.49
CA THR A 432 28.80 24.33 31.35
C THR A 432 27.49 24.18 30.56
N ILE A 433 27.12 22.95 30.17
CA ILE A 433 25.74 22.60 29.76
C ILE A 433 25.41 21.25 30.41
N ALA A 434 25.28 21.24 31.73
CA ALA A 434 24.81 20.07 32.48
C ALA A 434 23.75 20.45 33.54
N ALA A 435 23.26 21.69 33.54
CA ALA A 435 22.34 22.18 34.58
C ALA A 435 21.13 22.96 34.05
N LEU A 436 20.87 22.96 32.73
CA LEU A 436 19.72 23.67 32.14
C LEU A 436 18.70 22.77 31.44
N VAL A 437 18.72 21.45 31.70
CA VAL A 437 17.76 20.47 31.13
C VAL A 437 16.74 19.97 32.16
N THR A 438 16.92 20.26 33.45
CA THR A 438 16.03 19.75 34.52
C THR A 438 14.91 20.69 34.96
N LEU A 439 14.62 21.77 34.22
CA LEU A 439 13.53 22.71 34.57
C LEU A 439 12.68 23.14 33.37
N LEU A 440 12.35 22.20 32.48
CA LEU A 440 11.32 22.40 31.44
C LEU A 440 10.48 21.13 31.14
N LEU A 441 10.33 20.26 32.15
CA LEU A 441 9.42 19.10 32.10
C LEU A 441 8.33 19.27 33.15
N ALA A 442 7.45 20.24 32.93
CA ALA A 442 6.11 20.21 33.48
C ALA A 442 5.20 20.88 32.47
N THR A 443 4.22 20.11 31.99
CA THR A 443 3.08 20.50 31.13
C THR A 443 3.32 20.60 29.61
N SER A 444 3.48 19.44 28.95
CA SER A 444 2.80 19.12 27.68
C SER A 444 2.92 17.63 27.30
N GLY A 445 1.79 16.90 27.32
CA GLY A 445 1.59 15.61 26.60
C GLY A 445 2.07 14.32 27.29
N ALA A 446 1.28 13.74 28.20
CA ALA A 446 1.58 12.50 28.91
C ALA A 446 1.48 11.19 28.08
N ASP A 447 1.46 11.26 26.75
CA ASP A 447 1.05 10.15 25.87
C ASP A 447 1.99 9.89 24.67
N ALA A 448 3.15 10.58 24.59
CA ALA A 448 4.08 10.43 23.47
C ALA A 448 5.07 9.27 23.69
N LEU A 449 5.41 8.56 22.60
CA LEU A 449 6.46 7.54 22.56
C LEU A 449 7.76 8.20 22.09
N PHE A 450 8.84 8.01 22.85
CA PHE A 450 10.14 8.61 22.60
C PHE A 450 11.15 7.53 22.19
N VAL A 451 12.04 7.87 21.27
CA VAL A 451 13.11 6.98 20.81
C VAL A 451 14.45 7.68 21.00
N GLU A 452 15.32 7.09 21.80
CA GLU A 452 16.72 7.51 21.97
C GLU A 452 17.61 6.58 21.15
N THR A 453 18.57 7.13 20.42
CA THR A 453 19.47 6.38 19.54
C THR A 453 20.91 6.48 20.04
N SER A 454 21.64 5.37 20.07
CA SER A 454 23.07 5.35 20.41
C SER A 454 23.94 5.61 19.19
N ASP A 455 25.17 6.06 19.43
CA ASP A 455 26.22 5.95 18.42
C ASP A 455 26.54 4.48 18.10
N ILE A 456 27.15 4.24 16.93
CA ILE A 456 27.66 2.91 16.57
C ILE A 456 28.92 2.65 17.38
N THR A 457 28.88 1.60 18.21
CA THR A 457 29.95 1.24 19.14
C THR A 457 30.47 -0.17 18.88
N PRO A 458 31.68 -0.53 19.34
CA PRO A 458 32.15 -1.91 19.29
C PRO A 458 31.23 -2.82 20.11
N SER A 459 30.78 -3.91 19.50
CA SER A 459 29.94 -4.89 20.21
C SER A 459 30.79 -5.82 21.07
N SER A 460 30.21 -6.30 22.17
CA SER A 460 30.85 -7.25 23.10
C SER A 460 31.02 -8.65 22.52
N VAL A 461 30.31 -9.00 21.43
CA VAL A 461 30.35 -10.33 20.79
C VAL A 461 31.56 -10.51 19.88
N GLY A 462 31.94 -9.47 19.13
CA GLY A 462 33.05 -9.52 18.17
C GLY A 462 32.77 -10.30 16.88
N GLY A 463 33.80 -10.52 16.06
CA GLY A 463 33.68 -11.26 14.79
C GLY A 463 32.78 -10.57 13.76
N LEU A 464 31.77 -11.29 13.26
CA LEU A 464 30.76 -10.77 12.32
C LEU A 464 29.77 -9.78 12.98
N GLN A 465 29.83 -9.63 14.31
CA GLN A 465 29.12 -8.62 15.11
C GLN A 465 30.16 -7.78 15.83
N SER A 466 31.06 -7.13 15.08
CA SER A 466 32.09 -6.27 15.68
C SER A 466 31.56 -4.89 16.08
N LEU A 467 30.41 -4.49 15.54
CA LEU A 467 29.75 -3.22 15.75
C LEU A 467 28.29 -3.43 16.16
N GLU A 468 27.76 -2.53 16.98
CA GLU A 468 26.34 -2.49 17.32
C GLU A 468 25.81 -1.06 17.40
N LYS A 469 24.51 -0.90 17.12
CA LYS A 469 23.73 0.31 17.32
C LYS A 469 22.45 -0.04 18.07
N THR A 470 22.10 0.78 19.04
CA THR A 470 20.95 0.57 19.92
C THR A 470 19.96 1.72 19.81
N TRP A 471 18.67 1.39 19.83
CA TRP A 471 17.59 2.35 20.05
C TRP A 471 16.82 1.95 21.31
N THR A 472 16.63 2.88 22.22
CA THR A 472 15.80 2.71 23.42
C THR A 472 14.48 3.42 23.20
N VAL A 473 13.39 2.67 23.32
CA VAL A 473 12.02 3.17 23.13
C VAL A 473 11.35 3.31 24.48
N SER A 474 10.87 4.51 24.78
CA SER A 474 10.23 4.85 26.05
C SER A 474 8.81 5.37 25.83
N SER A 475 7.85 4.96 26.66
CA SER A 475 6.47 5.41 26.61
C SER A 475 5.79 5.21 27.97
N ALA A 476 4.85 6.11 28.30
CA ALA A 476 3.97 5.96 29.47
C ALA A 476 2.94 4.81 29.31
N LYS A 477 2.76 4.29 28.08
CA LYS A 477 1.82 3.21 27.76
C LYS A 477 2.57 1.97 27.32
N GLN A 478 2.01 0.80 27.66
CA GLN A 478 2.54 -0.50 27.23
C GLN A 478 2.59 -0.61 25.70
N LEU A 479 3.67 -1.19 25.20
CA LEU A 479 3.82 -1.45 23.77
C LEU A 479 2.93 -2.62 23.35
N GLN A 480 2.11 -2.40 22.32
CA GLN A 480 1.12 -3.38 21.86
C GLN A 480 1.30 -3.74 20.39
N ALA A 481 2.02 -2.95 19.60
CA ALA A 481 2.29 -3.29 18.21
C ALA A 481 3.73 -2.99 17.72
N LEU A 482 4.20 -3.82 16.79
CA LEU A 482 5.49 -3.71 16.12
C LEU A 482 5.32 -3.72 14.59
N PHE A 483 5.99 -2.80 13.91
CA PHE A 483 6.05 -2.77 12.45
C PHE A 483 7.51 -2.81 12.02
N VAL A 484 7.92 -3.89 11.38
CA VAL A 484 9.33 -4.17 11.08
C VAL A 484 9.49 -4.40 9.59
N GLN A 485 10.24 -3.53 8.93
CA GLN A 485 10.44 -3.53 7.47
C GLN A 485 11.95 -3.46 7.18
N VAL A 486 12.67 -4.51 7.60
CA VAL A 486 14.12 -4.59 7.44
C VAL A 486 14.56 -5.99 6.98
N PRO A 487 15.60 -6.08 6.14
CA PRO A 487 16.15 -7.35 5.68
C PRO A 487 17.00 -8.06 6.76
N GLY A 488 17.26 -9.35 6.54
CA GLY A 488 18.06 -10.18 7.44
C GLY A 488 17.25 -10.87 8.54
N ASN A 489 17.96 -11.39 9.55
CA ASN A 489 17.35 -12.10 10.68
C ASN A 489 16.94 -11.12 11.78
N VAL A 490 15.68 -11.23 12.21
CA VAL A 490 15.09 -10.42 13.28
C VAL A 490 14.59 -11.35 14.38
N PHE A 491 14.97 -11.08 15.62
CA PHE A 491 14.49 -11.79 16.81
C PHE A 491 13.78 -10.80 17.73
N VAL A 492 12.58 -11.14 18.16
CA VAL A 492 11.81 -10.37 19.16
C VAL A 492 11.73 -11.19 20.44
N ASP A 493 12.26 -10.66 21.54
CA ASP A 493 12.34 -11.34 22.83
C ASP A 493 11.82 -10.47 23.97
N TYR A 494 11.33 -11.10 25.02
CA TYR A 494 11.08 -10.43 26.28
C TYR A 494 12.38 -10.27 27.08
N ASP A 495 12.62 -9.08 27.64
CA ASP A 495 13.75 -8.82 28.54
C ASP A 495 13.29 -8.09 29.81
N ALA A 496 13.25 -8.83 30.92
CA ALA A 496 12.88 -8.31 32.23
C ALA A 496 13.84 -7.22 32.75
N THR A 497 15.10 -7.23 32.30
CA THR A 497 16.13 -6.30 32.80
C THR A 497 15.88 -4.86 32.34
N LEU A 498 15.11 -4.67 31.26
CA LEU A 498 14.71 -3.35 30.78
C LEU A 498 13.89 -2.56 31.80
N LYS A 499 13.14 -3.25 32.67
CA LYS A 499 12.43 -2.63 33.80
C LYS A 499 13.26 -2.49 35.07
N ALA A 500 14.31 -3.29 35.21
CA ALA A 500 15.18 -3.29 36.39
C ALA A 500 16.31 -2.25 36.31
N SER A 501 16.70 -1.85 35.09
CA SER A 501 17.84 -0.96 34.83
C SER A 501 17.48 0.54 34.82
N SER A 502 16.21 0.91 34.95
CA SER A 502 15.78 2.30 34.80
C SER A 502 15.35 2.92 36.14
N THR A 503 16.03 3.99 36.53
CA THR A 503 15.54 4.92 37.56
C THR A 503 14.35 5.78 37.07
N ALA A 504 13.92 5.58 35.81
CA ALA A 504 12.80 6.22 35.14
C ALA A 504 11.84 5.13 34.61
N SER A 505 10.54 5.23 34.90
CA SER A 505 9.56 4.15 34.80
C SER A 505 9.10 3.73 33.40
N ASP A 506 9.77 4.12 32.31
CA ASP A 506 9.07 4.24 31.01
C ASP A 506 9.71 3.51 29.81
N VAL A 507 10.74 2.67 29.96
CA VAL A 507 11.32 1.93 28.81
C VAL A 507 10.41 0.76 28.41
N VAL A 508 9.90 0.78 27.18
CA VAL A 508 8.97 -0.24 26.64
C VAL A 508 9.62 -1.21 25.66
N ALA A 509 10.68 -0.79 24.96
CA ALA A 509 11.47 -1.68 24.09
C ALA A 509 12.91 -1.18 23.90
N LYS A 510 13.79 -2.10 23.48
CA LYS A 510 15.16 -1.84 23.07
C LYS A 510 15.45 -2.58 21.76
N VAL A 511 15.82 -1.86 20.71
CA VAL A 511 16.24 -2.44 19.42
C VAL A 511 17.76 -2.42 19.35
N VAL A 512 18.37 -3.55 19.01
CA VAL A 512 19.81 -3.70 18.83
C VAL A 512 20.07 -4.25 17.43
N VAL A 513 20.83 -3.52 16.63
CA VAL A 513 21.31 -3.98 15.32
C VAL A 513 22.82 -4.14 15.42
N SER A 514 23.30 -5.37 15.25
CA SER A 514 24.72 -5.73 15.32
C SER A 514 25.22 -6.25 13.99
N GLY A 515 26.50 -6.06 13.70
CA GLY A 515 27.09 -6.41 12.42
C GLY A 515 28.57 -6.06 12.29
N ASP A 516 29.11 -6.13 11.08
CA ASP A 516 30.51 -5.82 10.77
C ASP A 516 30.69 -4.56 9.91
N SER A 517 29.59 -4.00 9.40
CA SER A 517 29.61 -2.88 8.46
C SER A 517 28.92 -1.67 9.06
N LYS A 518 29.71 -0.65 9.42
CA LYS A 518 29.19 0.62 9.93
C LYS A 518 28.20 1.27 8.95
N LYS A 519 28.46 1.15 7.64
CA LYS A 519 27.59 1.68 6.58
C LYS A 519 26.23 0.98 6.55
N LEU A 520 26.21 -0.34 6.76
CA LEU A 520 24.98 -1.14 6.82
C LEU A 520 24.19 -0.87 8.10
N ILE A 521 24.84 -0.85 9.26
CA ILE A 521 24.14 -0.61 10.53
C ILE A 521 23.54 0.81 10.57
N ASP A 522 24.22 1.80 10.00
CA ASP A 522 23.74 3.18 10.01
C ASP A 522 22.44 3.40 9.21
N VAL A 523 22.08 2.49 8.29
CA VAL A 523 20.85 2.64 7.50
C VAL A 523 19.61 2.14 8.21
N PHE A 524 19.73 1.40 9.30
CA PHE A 524 18.58 1.03 10.12
C PHE A 524 18.10 2.26 10.89
N ASP A 525 16.79 2.34 11.10
CA ASP A 525 16.19 3.38 11.93
C ASP A 525 14.91 2.94 12.63
N VAL A 526 14.65 3.58 13.77
CA VAL A 526 13.48 3.33 14.61
C VAL A 526 12.73 4.63 14.79
N SER A 527 11.46 4.66 14.39
CA SER A 527 10.62 5.83 14.51
C SER A 527 9.31 5.52 15.25
N PRO A 528 8.84 6.44 16.11
CA PRO A 528 7.49 6.34 16.67
C PRO A 528 6.44 6.26 15.56
N ARG A 529 5.42 5.42 15.75
CA ARG A 529 4.28 5.40 14.85
C ARG A 529 3.13 6.15 15.51
N TYR A 530 2.92 7.39 15.09
CA TYR A 530 1.77 8.19 15.50
C TYR A 530 0.59 7.87 14.60
N LYS A 531 -0.57 7.59 15.20
CA LYS A 531 -1.81 7.59 14.44
C LYS A 531 -2.32 9.00 14.28
N SER A 532 -2.95 9.27 13.14
CA SER A 532 -3.78 10.46 13.03
C SER A 532 -4.98 10.32 13.98
N LYS A 533 -5.00 11.20 14.98
CA LYS A 533 -6.10 11.58 15.87
C LYS A 533 -7.15 10.52 16.24
N GLY A 534 -6.93 9.87 17.40
CA GLY A 534 -8.02 9.54 18.33
C GLY A 534 -8.57 8.11 18.33
N LYS A 535 -8.02 7.18 17.54
CA LYS A 535 -8.25 5.73 17.72
C LYS A 535 -7.07 4.88 17.23
N LEU A 536 -6.03 4.74 18.05
CA LEU A 536 -5.38 3.45 18.28
C LEU A 536 -5.46 3.18 19.77
N SER A 537 -5.92 1.99 20.13
CA SER A 537 -5.81 1.48 21.50
C SER A 537 -4.39 1.07 21.87
N GLU A 538 -3.40 1.18 20.96
CA GLU A 538 -2.14 0.42 21.02
C GLU A 538 -0.91 1.31 20.74
N SER A 539 0.05 1.41 21.68
CA SER A 539 1.36 2.06 21.45
C SER A 539 2.23 1.23 20.50
N SER A 540 2.92 1.88 19.55
CA SER A 540 3.67 1.19 18.48
C SER A 540 4.83 2.01 17.89
N PHE A 541 5.79 1.33 17.27
CA PHE A 541 6.91 1.94 16.54
C PHE A 541 7.22 1.19 15.22
N ASN A 542 7.92 1.86 14.31
CA ASN A 542 8.44 1.30 13.07
C ASN A 542 9.94 1.06 13.17
N LEU A 543 10.41 -0.15 12.86
CA LEU A 543 11.80 -0.43 12.52
C LEU A 543 11.90 -0.55 11.00
N HIS A 544 12.68 0.32 10.37
CA HIS A 544 12.73 0.46 8.91
C HIS A 544 14.15 0.82 8.46
N LEU A 545 14.35 0.88 7.15
CA LEU A 545 15.57 1.44 6.57
C LEU A 545 15.37 2.92 6.26
N LYS A 546 16.38 3.74 6.57
CA LYS A 546 16.44 5.14 6.16
C LYS A 546 16.26 5.23 4.66
N ASN A 547 15.32 6.05 4.22
CA ASN A 547 15.09 6.32 2.83
C ASN A 547 16.25 7.13 2.23
N LYS A 548 17.25 6.44 1.67
CA LYS A 548 18.42 7.05 1.05
C LYS A 548 19.00 6.15 -0.02
N ASN A 549 19.56 6.75 -1.07
CA ASN A 549 20.34 6.01 -2.05
C ASN A 549 21.62 5.45 -1.41
N ALA A 550 21.77 4.13 -1.37
CA ALA A 550 22.98 3.54 -0.84
C ALA A 550 23.19 2.12 -1.31
N THR A 551 24.44 1.78 -1.65
CA THR A 551 24.87 0.40 -1.84
C THR A 551 25.82 0.03 -0.73
N MET A 552 25.53 -1.09 -0.08
CA MET A 552 26.30 -1.56 1.07
C MET A 552 26.26 -3.08 1.13
N ALA A 553 27.31 -3.63 1.71
CA ALA A 553 27.39 -5.03 2.05
C ALA A 553 27.85 -5.18 3.49
N GLY A 554 27.44 -6.26 4.14
CA GLY A 554 27.87 -6.59 5.50
C GLY A 554 27.01 -7.66 6.12
N ASN A 555 27.46 -8.17 7.26
CA ASN A 555 26.70 -9.08 8.09
C ASN A 555 25.86 -8.29 9.09
N VAL A 556 24.59 -8.66 9.26
CA VAL A 556 23.69 -8.01 10.22
C VAL A 556 22.82 -9.02 10.97
N LEU A 557 22.59 -8.73 12.24
CA LEU A 557 21.60 -9.37 13.10
C LEU A 557 20.77 -8.28 13.78
N THR A 558 19.44 -8.44 13.78
CA THR A 558 18.52 -7.51 14.44
C THR A 558 17.86 -8.21 15.63
N GLN A 559 17.90 -7.56 16.79
CA GLN A 559 17.24 -8.02 18.00
C GLN A 559 16.35 -6.93 18.58
N ILE A 560 15.12 -7.27 18.93
CA ILE A 560 14.14 -6.38 19.52
C ILE A 560 13.77 -6.97 20.88
N PHE A 561 14.05 -6.24 21.95
CA PHE A 561 13.70 -6.62 23.30
C PHE A 561 12.49 -5.81 23.76
N VAL A 562 11.44 -6.46 24.22
CA VAL A 562 10.25 -5.80 24.80
C VAL A 562 10.27 -5.94 26.32
N SER A 563 9.86 -4.89 27.03
CA SER A 563 9.97 -4.85 28.50
C SER A 563 8.74 -5.39 29.23
N ASP A 564 7.57 -5.38 28.57
CA ASP A 564 6.33 -5.91 29.11
C ASP A 564 6.08 -7.35 28.66
N LEU A 565 5.70 -8.20 29.61
CA LEU A 565 5.31 -9.59 29.35
C LEU A 565 3.98 -9.62 28.60
N LYS A 566 3.93 -10.35 27.48
CA LYS A 566 2.69 -10.77 26.81
C LYS A 566 1.77 -9.61 26.45
N MET A 567 2.33 -8.50 25.98
CA MET A 567 1.54 -7.30 25.63
C MET A 567 1.39 -7.09 24.12
N LEU A 568 2.25 -7.68 23.29
CA LEU A 568 2.13 -7.50 21.85
C LEU A 568 0.89 -8.21 21.31
N ARG A 569 0.12 -7.46 20.52
CA ARG A 569 -1.12 -7.88 19.86
C ARG A 569 -0.98 -7.82 18.34
N HIS A 570 -0.18 -6.88 17.83
CA HIS A 570 -0.02 -6.72 16.39
C HIS A 570 1.47 -6.71 15.99
N ILE A 571 1.86 -7.62 15.12
CA ILE A 571 3.19 -7.63 14.51
C ILE A 571 3.04 -7.65 13.00
N SER A 572 3.65 -6.68 12.34
CA SER A 572 3.82 -6.68 10.89
C SER A 572 5.32 -6.78 10.57
N ALA A 573 5.69 -7.76 9.75
CA ALA A 573 7.06 -7.98 9.31
C ALA A 573 7.12 -7.98 7.78
N ALA A 574 8.06 -7.24 7.21
CA ALA A 574 8.34 -7.26 5.78
C ALA A 574 9.85 -7.33 5.54
N MET A 575 10.23 -7.94 4.41
CA MET A 575 11.61 -8.03 3.90
C MET A 575 12.59 -8.87 4.74
N SER A 576 12.26 -9.21 5.98
CA SER A 576 13.11 -10.04 6.83
C SER A 576 13.25 -11.44 6.24
N THR A 577 14.47 -11.99 6.27
CA THR A 577 14.76 -13.37 5.84
C THR A 577 14.22 -14.37 6.86
N SER A 578 14.34 -14.04 8.14
CA SER A 578 13.72 -14.77 9.23
C SER A 578 13.26 -13.80 10.31
N PHE A 579 12.00 -13.89 10.70
CA PHE A 579 11.43 -13.09 11.76
C PHE A 579 10.94 -14.02 12.88
N VAL A 580 11.60 -14.00 14.03
CA VAL A 580 11.34 -14.94 15.12
C VAL A 580 10.75 -14.18 16.30
N VAL A 581 9.55 -14.57 16.71
CA VAL A 581 8.91 -14.10 17.94
C VAL A 581 9.14 -15.13 19.03
N GLY A 582 9.86 -14.72 20.08
CA GLY A 582 10.21 -15.54 21.22
C GLY A 582 9.11 -15.66 22.27
N GLU A 583 9.44 -16.37 23.34
CA GLU A 583 8.55 -16.61 24.48
C GLU A 583 8.15 -15.30 25.18
N ASN A 584 6.94 -15.30 25.75
CA ASN A 584 6.41 -14.19 26.56
C ASN A 584 6.30 -12.83 25.85
N VAL A 585 6.33 -12.80 24.51
CA VAL A 585 6.20 -11.57 23.72
C VAL A 585 4.74 -11.28 23.37
N LEU A 586 4.05 -12.25 22.77
CA LEU A 586 2.65 -12.12 22.37
C LEU A 586 1.70 -12.27 23.55
N THR A 587 0.58 -11.56 23.50
CA THR A 587 -0.55 -11.77 24.41
C THR A 587 -1.07 -13.19 24.28
N SER A 588 -0.96 -14.02 25.32
CA SER A 588 -1.37 -15.42 25.27
C SER A 588 -2.61 -15.73 26.12
N ASP A 589 -2.86 -15.02 27.23
CA ASP A 589 -3.94 -15.35 28.19
C ASP A 589 -4.91 -14.17 28.40
N ASP A 590 -5.57 -13.74 27.31
CA ASP A 590 -6.59 -12.70 27.33
C ASP A 590 -7.70 -13.04 26.33
N SER A 591 -8.82 -13.56 26.86
CA SER A 591 -9.99 -13.95 26.06
C SER A 591 -10.67 -12.81 25.28
N THR A 592 -10.26 -11.55 25.52
CA THR A 592 -10.70 -10.36 24.79
C THR A 592 -9.68 -9.89 23.74
N ALA A 593 -8.45 -10.40 23.78
CA ALA A 593 -7.38 -9.98 22.89
C ALA A 593 -7.60 -10.43 21.44
N LYS A 594 -7.23 -9.54 20.53
CA LYS A 594 -7.19 -9.79 19.08
C LYS A 594 -5.73 -9.74 18.66
N ILE A 595 -5.18 -10.87 18.21
CA ILE A 595 -3.82 -10.92 17.67
C ILE A 595 -3.88 -10.79 16.15
N LYS A 596 -3.02 -9.92 15.60
CA LYS A 596 -2.78 -9.76 14.16
C LYS A 596 -1.30 -9.98 13.85
N LEU A 597 -1.00 -10.96 13.02
CA LEU A 597 0.34 -11.23 12.50
C LEU A 597 0.29 -11.05 10.98
N ALA A 598 1.09 -10.16 10.43
CA ALA A 598 1.11 -9.86 9.01
C ALA A 598 2.54 -9.95 8.46
N THR A 599 2.73 -10.70 7.39
CA THR A 599 4.03 -10.93 6.78
C THR A 599 4.00 -10.60 5.29
N ALA A 600 5.04 -9.93 4.80
CA ALA A 600 5.20 -9.63 3.39
C ALA A 600 6.62 -9.91 2.88
N GLY A 601 6.73 -10.60 1.75
CA GLY A 601 8.01 -10.92 1.10
C GLY A 601 8.30 -12.41 1.03
N SER A 602 9.58 -12.77 1.12
CA SER A 602 10.09 -14.13 0.85
C SER A 602 10.65 -14.88 2.06
N GLY A 603 10.79 -14.23 3.22
CA GLY A 603 11.35 -14.86 4.41
C GLY A 603 10.32 -15.56 5.30
N THR A 604 10.80 -16.26 6.32
CA THR A 604 9.96 -17.06 7.21
C THR A 604 9.69 -16.36 8.53
N PHE A 605 8.42 -16.32 8.95
CA PHE A 605 7.97 -15.79 10.23
C PHE A 605 7.67 -16.93 11.19
N TYR A 606 8.36 -16.95 12.32
CA TYR A 606 8.24 -17.96 13.35
C TYR A 606 7.58 -17.37 14.59
N VAL A 607 6.53 -18.03 15.06
CA VAL A 607 6.03 -17.88 16.42
C VAL A 607 6.14 -19.24 17.08
N THR A 608 6.92 -19.32 18.15
CA THR A 608 6.96 -20.52 18.98
C THR A 608 6.76 -20.11 20.42
N SER A 609 5.83 -20.78 21.10
CA SER A 609 5.66 -20.61 22.54
C SER A 609 5.36 -21.93 23.22
N ALA A 610 5.82 -22.08 24.46
CA ALA A 610 5.47 -23.15 25.37
C ALA A 610 4.13 -22.91 26.09
N GLU A 611 3.50 -21.76 25.89
CA GLU A 611 2.26 -21.37 26.54
C GLU A 611 1.01 -21.69 25.74
N LYS A 612 -0.10 -21.91 26.45
CA LYS A 612 -1.42 -22.01 25.83
C LYS A 612 -1.92 -20.62 25.48
N PHE A 613 -2.63 -20.50 24.36
CA PHE A 613 -3.22 -19.24 23.91
C PHE A 613 -4.74 -19.28 24.10
N ALA A 614 -5.30 -18.32 24.83
CA ALA A 614 -6.72 -18.08 25.04
C ALA A 614 -7.06 -16.65 24.60
N LEU A 615 -7.74 -16.49 23.46
CA LEU A 615 -7.92 -15.22 22.75
C LEU A 615 -9.37 -14.98 22.32
N GLN A 616 -9.69 -13.74 21.94
CA GLN A 616 -10.90 -13.45 21.18
C GLN A 616 -10.73 -13.80 19.71
N SER A 617 -9.62 -13.38 19.09
CA SER A 617 -9.37 -13.57 17.67
C SER A 617 -7.88 -13.70 17.37
N LEU A 618 -7.55 -14.55 16.40
CA LEU A 618 -6.19 -14.69 15.85
C LEU A 618 -6.28 -14.52 14.34
N LYS A 619 -5.52 -13.57 13.80
CA LYS A 619 -5.40 -13.32 12.37
C LYS A 619 -3.93 -13.46 11.95
N ILE A 620 -3.68 -14.30 10.96
CA ILE A 620 -2.38 -14.50 10.34
C ILE A 620 -2.53 -14.27 8.84
N SER A 621 -1.83 -13.24 8.35
CA SER A 621 -1.82 -12.86 6.94
C SER A 621 -0.40 -13.02 6.39
N ASN A 622 -0.26 -13.71 5.26
CA ASN A 622 1.00 -13.87 4.55
C ASN A 622 0.83 -13.46 3.09
N ALA A 623 1.64 -12.50 2.63
CA ALA A 623 1.61 -12.01 1.26
C ALA A 623 3.01 -12.12 0.63
N GLY A 624 3.18 -13.04 -0.32
CA GLY A 624 4.44 -13.26 -1.00
C GLY A 624 4.78 -14.74 -1.14
N SER A 625 6.06 -15.05 -1.02
CA SER A 625 6.58 -16.42 -1.15
C SER A 625 7.19 -16.94 0.15
N GLY A 626 7.14 -16.17 1.23
CA GLY A 626 7.63 -16.53 2.55
C GLY A 626 6.67 -17.43 3.31
N ASP A 627 7.13 -18.00 4.42
CA ASP A 627 6.34 -18.95 5.22
C ASP A 627 6.00 -18.37 6.60
N VAL A 628 4.90 -18.82 7.20
CA VAL A 628 4.56 -18.52 8.59
C VAL A 628 4.41 -19.83 9.35
N GLN A 629 5.23 -20.04 10.37
CA GLN A 629 5.14 -21.16 11.30
C GLN A 629 4.66 -20.65 12.66
N PHE A 630 3.42 -20.99 13.01
CA PHE A 630 2.81 -20.68 14.31
C PHE A 630 2.65 -21.97 15.13
N GLN A 631 3.55 -22.19 16.08
CA GLN A 631 3.64 -23.42 16.87
C GLN A 631 3.44 -23.16 18.35
N ILE A 632 2.36 -23.71 18.91
CA ILE A 632 2.00 -23.58 20.35
C ILE A 632 1.35 -24.87 20.85
N PRO A 633 1.27 -25.15 22.18
CA PRO A 633 0.70 -26.40 22.66
C PRO A 633 -0.82 -26.46 22.53
N SER A 634 -1.54 -25.35 22.72
CA SER A 634 -3.01 -25.29 22.68
C SER A 634 -3.49 -23.88 22.30
N LEU A 635 -4.52 -23.81 21.45
CA LEU A 635 -5.16 -22.58 20.99
C LEU A 635 -6.66 -22.60 21.29
N GLN A 636 -7.15 -21.65 22.10
CA GLN A 636 -8.56 -21.44 22.39
C GLN A 636 -8.96 -20.04 21.93
N VAL A 637 -9.90 -19.94 20.99
CA VAL A 637 -10.30 -18.66 20.39
C VAL A 637 -11.82 -18.50 20.40
N SER A 638 -12.32 -17.56 21.17
CA SER A 638 -13.77 -17.44 21.41
C SER A 638 -14.56 -17.00 20.16
N LYS A 639 -13.95 -16.27 19.21
CA LYS A 639 -14.63 -15.75 18.01
C LYS A 639 -14.11 -16.34 16.70
N VAL A 640 -12.88 -16.01 16.29
CA VAL A 640 -12.40 -16.36 14.94
C VAL A 640 -10.88 -16.58 14.88
N VAL A 641 -10.48 -17.67 14.24
CA VAL A 641 -9.13 -17.88 13.71
C VAL A 641 -9.18 -17.64 12.20
N GLU A 642 -8.34 -16.74 11.70
CA GLU A 642 -8.31 -16.32 10.31
C GLU A 642 -6.89 -16.47 9.75
N LEU A 643 -6.74 -17.33 8.74
CA LEU A 643 -5.48 -17.61 8.07
C LEU A 643 -5.66 -17.21 6.61
N SER A 644 -4.85 -16.26 6.13
CA SER A 644 -4.92 -15.75 4.76
C SER A 644 -3.54 -15.73 4.14
N THR A 645 -3.31 -16.56 3.13
CA THR A 645 -2.04 -16.61 2.39
C THR A 645 -2.26 -16.29 0.92
N THR A 646 -1.46 -15.39 0.36
CA THR A 646 -1.50 -15.00 -1.06
C THR A 646 -0.11 -15.04 -1.67
N GLY A 647 0.01 -15.60 -2.89
CA GLY A 647 1.28 -15.75 -3.58
C GLY A 647 1.69 -17.21 -3.71
N SER A 648 2.81 -17.60 -3.12
CA SER A 648 3.30 -18.98 -3.12
C SER A 648 3.91 -19.41 -1.78
N GLY A 649 3.57 -18.70 -0.71
CA GLY A 649 4.05 -18.96 0.64
C GLY A 649 3.13 -19.89 1.43
N VAL A 650 3.61 -20.36 2.59
CA VAL A 650 2.88 -21.27 3.46
C VAL A 650 2.42 -20.59 4.75
N ILE A 651 1.23 -20.90 5.24
CA ILE A 651 0.87 -20.67 6.65
C ILE A 651 0.68 -22.03 7.33
N ALA A 652 1.43 -22.31 8.39
CA ALA A 652 1.33 -23.52 9.18
C ALA A 652 1.01 -23.20 10.64
N VAL A 653 -0.18 -23.61 11.10
CA VAL A 653 -0.60 -23.57 12.51
C VAL A 653 -0.49 -24.97 13.09
N VAL A 654 0.40 -25.15 14.06
CA VAL A 654 0.70 -26.46 14.67
C VAL A 654 0.43 -26.40 16.17
N ALA A 655 -0.51 -27.23 16.64
CA ALA A 655 -0.83 -27.36 18.06
C ALA A 655 -1.22 -28.79 18.47
N ASN A 656 -1.38 -29.06 19.77
CA ASN A 656 -2.06 -30.28 20.21
C ASN A 656 -3.58 -30.10 20.08
N ASP A 657 -4.10 -28.99 20.62
CA ASP A 657 -5.54 -28.75 20.69
C ASP A 657 -5.88 -27.37 20.14
N ILE A 658 -6.87 -27.30 19.25
CA ILE A 658 -7.42 -26.05 18.72
C ILE A 658 -8.93 -26.05 18.96
N GLN A 659 -9.42 -25.07 19.71
CA GLN A 659 -10.84 -24.80 19.89
C GLN A 659 -11.15 -23.39 19.39
N ALA A 660 -12.06 -23.25 18.44
CA ALA A 660 -12.50 -21.94 17.97
C ALA A 660 -13.98 -21.92 17.62
N ASN A 661 -14.66 -20.78 17.72
CA ASN A 661 -16.02 -20.70 17.18
C ASN A 661 -16.02 -20.78 15.64
N THR A 662 -15.15 -20.01 14.99
CA THR A 662 -14.98 -20.03 13.54
C THR A 662 -13.50 -20.18 13.17
N LEU A 663 -13.18 -21.05 12.21
CA LEU A 663 -11.87 -21.10 11.55
C LEU A 663 -12.05 -20.79 10.07
N LYS A 664 -11.36 -19.75 9.59
CA LYS A 664 -11.29 -19.35 8.19
C LYS A 664 -9.88 -19.58 7.67
N SER A 665 -9.78 -20.29 6.55
CA SER A 665 -8.52 -20.51 5.82
C SER A 665 -8.72 -20.08 4.37
N TYR A 666 -7.93 -19.12 3.92
CA TYR A 666 -7.92 -18.60 2.56
C TYR A 666 -6.53 -18.76 1.96
N SER A 667 -6.45 -19.44 0.83
CA SER A 667 -5.22 -19.61 0.08
C SER A 667 -5.38 -19.16 -1.37
N ALA A 668 -4.56 -18.20 -1.82
CA ALA A 668 -4.60 -17.70 -3.19
C ALA A 668 -3.24 -17.81 -3.91
N GLY A 669 -3.29 -18.11 -5.21
CA GLY A 669 -2.12 -18.35 -6.04
C GLY A 669 -1.69 -19.81 -6.00
N ARG A 670 -0.44 -20.06 -5.55
CA ARG A 670 0.15 -21.38 -5.29
C ARG A 670 0.49 -21.56 -3.81
N ALA A 671 -0.20 -20.83 -2.95
CA ALA A 671 0.07 -20.81 -1.52
C ALA A 671 -0.57 -22.02 -0.82
N ASP A 672 -0.04 -22.41 0.34
CA ASP A 672 -0.58 -23.53 1.10
C ASP A 672 -0.90 -23.13 2.54
N THR A 673 -1.99 -23.68 3.07
CA THR A 673 -2.36 -23.50 4.48
C THR A 673 -2.46 -24.85 5.18
N PHE A 674 -1.74 -25.00 6.28
CA PHE A 674 -1.75 -26.19 7.12
C PHE A 674 -2.28 -25.86 8.51
N VAL A 675 -3.27 -26.60 8.97
CA VAL A 675 -3.70 -26.60 10.36
C VAL A 675 -3.56 -28.03 10.89
N GLN A 676 -2.65 -28.21 11.84
CA GLN A 676 -2.34 -29.51 12.42
C GLN A 676 -2.60 -29.48 13.91
N ALA A 677 -3.67 -30.13 14.33
CA ALA A 677 -4.02 -30.31 15.73
C ALA A 677 -4.31 -31.79 16.01
N LYS A 678 -3.85 -32.33 17.14
CA LYS A 678 -4.32 -33.65 17.60
C LYS A 678 -5.84 -33.64 17.79
N THR A 679 -6.42 -32.51 18.19
CA THR A 679 -7.88 -32.31 18.25
C THR A 679 -8.24 -30.88 17.82
N LEU A 680 -9.02 -30.76 16.73
CA LEU A 680 -9.61 -29.51 16.26
C LEU A 680 -11.12 -29.51 16.52
N THR A 681 -11.63 -28.56 17.31
CA THR A 681 -13.07 -28.41 17.55
C THR A 681 -13.53 -27.02 17.12
N VAL A 682 -14.38 -26.94 16.10
CA VAL A 682 -14.86 -25.65 15.59
C VAL A 682 -16.35 -25.63 15.29
N SER A 683 -17.08 -24.55 15.58
CA SER A 683 -18.50 -24.47 15.20
C SER A 683 -18.64 -24.34 13.68
N THR A 684 -17.89 -23.40 13.09
CA THR A 684 -17.90 -23.14 11.64
C THR A 684 -16.50 -23.26 11.06
N LEU A 685 -16.33 -24.08 10.03
CA LEU A 685 -15.11 -24.19 9.24
C LEU A 685 -15.34 -23.60 7.84
N LYS A 686 -14.50 -22.64 7.43
CA LYS A 686 -14.54 -22.05 6.09
C LYS A 686 -13.17 -22.19 5.41
N SER A 687 -13.14 -22.85 4.26
CA SER A 687 -11.92 -23.06 3.49
C SER A 687 -12.12 -22.57 2.06
N SER A 688 -11.24 -21.68 1.62
CA SER A 688 -11.30 -21.07 0.30
C SER A 688 -9.95 -21.18 -0.39
N VAL A 689 -9.96 -21.66 -1.63
CA VAL A 689 -8.78 -21.76 -2.47
C VAL A 689 -9.02 -21.07 -3.80
N GLU A 690 -8.18 -20.10 -4.14
CA GLU A 690 -8.18 -19.41 -5.43
C GLU A 690 -6.85 -19.67 -6.17
N GLY A 691 -6.87 -20.41 -7.28
CA GLY A 691 -5.68 -20.80 -8.02
C GLY A 691 -5.34 -22.28 -7.84
N ALA A 692 -4.06 -22.59 -7.63
CA ALA A 692 -3.49 -23.94 -7.58
C ALA A 692 -2.90 -24.31 -6.21
N GLY A 693 -3.15 -23.51 -5.18
CA GLY A 693 -2.73 -23.77 -3.81
C GLY A 693 -3.58 -24.81 -3.09
N SER A 694 -3.30 -25.04 -1.80
CA SER A 694 -4.05 -26.01 -0.99
C SER A 694 -4.38 -25.54 0.42
N VAL A 695 -5.40 -26.18 1.01
CA VAL A 695 -5.75 -26.07 2.43
C VAL A 695 -5.82 -27.47 3.03
N ASN A 696 -4.98 -27.76 4.02
CA ASN A 696 -4.84 -29.05 4.67
C ASN A 696 -5.14 -28.96 6.18
N LEU A 697 -6.24 -29.57 6.61
CA LEU A 697 -6.63 -29.71 8.02
C LEU A 697 -6.51 -31.18 8.42
N SER A 698 -5.54 -31.50 9.28
CA SER A 698 -5.10 -32.87 9.52
C SER A 698 -5.30 -33.38 10.97
N LYS A 699 -5.12 -34.70 11.11
CA LYS A 699 -5.26 -35.56 12.32
C LYS A 699 -6.69 -35.87 12.76
N ASN A 700 -7.31 -35.04 13.58
CA ASN A 700 -8.66 -35.34 14.10
C ASN A 700 -9.38 -34.06 14.51
N GLY A 701 -10.68 -34.00 14.26
CA GLY A 701 -11.51 -32.89 14.72
C GLY A 701 -13.00 -33.07 14.47
N SER A 702 -13.77 -32.09 14.92
CA SER A 702 -15.22 -32.03 14.70
C SER A 702 -15.66 -30.61 14.34
N CYS A 703 -16.70 -30.52 13.51
CA CYS A 703 -17.36 -29.25 13.24
C CYS A 703 -18.88 -29.33 13.11
N GLN A 704 -19.59 -28.21 13.31
CA GLN A 704 -21.03 -28.17 13.04
C GLN A 704 -21.28 -27.89 11.55
N ARG A 705 -20.72 -26.80 11.02
CA ARG A 705 -20.92 -26.38 9.63
C ARG A 705 -19.60 -26.16 8.92
N GLN A 706 -19.51 -26.64 7.70
CA GLN A 706 -18.35 -26.48 6.83
C GLN A 706 -18.74 -25.84 5.51
N HIS A 707 -17.94 -24.88 5.06
CA HIS A 707 -18.06 -24.24 3.75
C HIS A 707 -16.73 -24.35 3.03
N ILE A 708 -16.75 -24.94 1.84
CA ILE A 708 -15.58 -25.09 0.97
C ILE A 708 -15.85 -24.38 -0.34
N SER A 709 -14.95 -23.51 -0.77
CA SER A 709 -14.98 -22.86 -2.08
C SER A 709 -13.64 -23.06 -2.78
N ILE A 710 -13.65 -23.53 -4.02
CA ILE A 710 -12.47 -23.60 -4.86
C ILE A 710 -12.76 -22.92 -6.18
N ILE A 711 -11.91 -21.98 -6.57
CA ILE A 711 -11.86 -21.41 -7.92
C ILE A 711 -10.47 -21.69 -8.49
N GLY A 712 -10.38 -22.63 -9.43
CA GLY A 712 -9.11 -23.05 -10.03
C GLY A 712 -8.87 -24.56 -9.94
N SER A 713 -7.60 -24.94 -9.77
CA SER A 713 -7.11 -26.33 -9.75
C SER A 713 -6.52 -26.74 -8.40
N GLY A 714 -6.75 -25.94 -7.35
CA GLY A 714 -6.25 -26.20 -6.01
C GLY A 714 -7.05 -27.26 -5.25
N SER A 715 -6.65 -27.55 -4.02
CA SER A 715 -7.23 -28.64 -3.23
C SER A 715 -7.58 -28.26 -1.79
N VAL A 716 -8.61 -28.91 -1.24
CA VAL A 716 -9.01 -28.76 0.16
C VAL A 716 -9.13 -30.13 0.81
N ALA A 717 -8.21 -30.44 1.73
CA ALA A 717 -8.18 -31.69 2.47
C ALA A 717 -8.63 -31.47 3.93
N THR A 718 -9.85 -31.92 4.23
CA THR A 718 -10.52 -31.79 5.53
C THR A 718 -11.15 -33.11 5.97
N GLY A 719 -10.81 -34.24 5.33
CA GLY A 719 -11.37 -35.56 5.62
C GLY A 719 -11.13 -36.04 7.06
N SER A 720 -10.16 -35.46 7.76
CA SER A 720 -9.90 -35.76 9.17
C SER A 720 -10.83 -35.02 10.15
N ILE A 721 -11.73 -34.14 9.66
CA ILE A 721 -12.61 -33.30 10.48
C ILE A 721 -14.06 -33.73 10.26
N VAL A 722 -14.71 -34.25 11.30
CA VAL A 722 -16.09 -34.74 11.21
C VAL A 722 -17.09 -33.58 11.32
N CYS A 723 -17.70 -33.21 10.21
CA CYS A 723 -18.65 -32.09 10.16
C CYS A 723 -20.12 -32.54 10.04
N GLN A 724 -21.05 -31.87 10.73
CA GLN A 724 -22.49 -32.22 10.61
C GLN A 724 -23.02 -31.86 9.22
N GLU A 725 -22.78 -30.63 8.78
CA GLU A 725 -23.23 -30.09 7.50
C GLU A 725 -22.07 -29.52 6.69
N THR A 726 -21.98 -29.86 5.41
CA THR A 726 -20.94 -29.33 4.52
C THR A 726 -21.55 -28.80 3.22
N LEU A 727 -21.18 -27.57 2.86
CA LEU A 727 -21.49 -26.92 1.59
C LEU A 727 -20.20 -26.76 0.78
N VAL A 728 -20.20 -27.26 -0.46
CA VAL A 728 -19.04 -27.20 -1.36
C VAL A 728 -19.42 -26.51 -2.65
N SER A 729 -18.58 -25.56 -3.08
CA SER A 729 -18.64 -24.92 -4.39
C SER A 729 -17.29 -25.08 -5.09
N VAL A 730 -17.26 -25.72 -6.25
CA VAL A 730 -16.04 -25.87 -7.06
C VAL A 730 -16.28 -25.27 -8.45
N VAL A 731 -15.40 -24.36 -8.84
CA VAL A 731 -15.34 -23.79 -10.19
C VAL A 731 -13.96 -24.09 -10.76
N GLY A 732 -13.86 -25.10 -11.63
CA GLY A 732 -12.59 -25.56 -12.21
C GLY A 732 -12.34 -27.06 -12.03
N GLU A 733 -11.08 -27.42 -11.83
CA GLU A 733 -10.58 -28.80 -11.72
C GLU A 733 -10.13 -29.14 -10.29
N GLY A 734 -10.50 -28.32 -9.31
CA GLY A 734 -10.08 -28.51 -7.93
C GLY A 734 -10.65 -29.76 -7.26
N ASP A 735 -9.92 -30.24 -6.27
CA ASP A 735 -10.23 -31.47 -5.53
C ASP A 735 -10.56 -31.19 -4.06
N VAL A 736 -11.61 -31.84 -3.56
CA VAL A 736 -12.05 -31.71 -2.17
C VAL A 736 -12.13 -33.08 -1.51
N THR A 737 -11.46 -33.25 -0.37
CA THR A 737 -11.62 -34.42 0.51
C THR A 737 -12.23 -33.95 1.84
N LEU A 738 -13.37 -34.51 2.25
CA LEU A 738 -14.12 -34.05 3.43
C LEU A 738 -14.77 -35.21 4.19
N GLN A 739 -15.21 -34.96 5.42
CA GLN A 739 -16.09 -35.87 6.16
C GLN A 739 -17.35 -35.13 6.64
N SER A 740 -18.50 -35.56 6.14
CA SER A 740 -19.81 -35.01 6.52
C SER A 740 -20.75 -36.13 6.98
N VAL A 741 -21.56 -35.92 8.02
CA VAL A 741 -22.43 -36.97 8.58
C VAL A 741 -23.92 -36.79 8.26
N GLU A 742 -24.48 -35.59 8.37
CA GLU A 742 -25.92 -35.36 8.15
C GLU A 742 -26.19 -34.90 6.72
N TYR A 743 -25.55 -33.82 6.28
CA TYR A 743 -25.92 -33.13 5.05
C TYR A 743 -24.71 -32.64 4.25
N LEU A 744 -24.61 -33.07 3.00
CA LEU A 744 -23.61 -32.62 2.04
C LEU A 744 -24.29 -32.00 0.81
N LYS A 745 -24.04 -30.71 0.55
CA LYS A 745 -24.44 -30.04 -0.69
C LYS A 745 -23.23 -29.68 -1.53
N VAL A 746 -23.25 -30.06 -2.80
CA VAL A 746 -22.15 -29.80 -3.74
C VAL A 746 -22.67 -29.11 -4.98
N ALA A 747 -22.07 -27.97 -5.31
CA ALA A 747 -22.18 -27.32 -6.60
C ALA A 747 -20.82 -27.39 -7.30
N SER A 748 -20.77 -28.03 -8.46
CA SER A 748 -19.54 -28.10 -9.28
C SER A 748 -19.80 -27.57 -10.69
N MET A 749 -18.90 -26.71 -11.16
CA MET A 749 -18.86 -26.19 -12.52
C MET A 749 -17.52 -26.63 -13.12
N HIS A 750 -17.57 -27.58 -14.07
CA HIS A 750 -16.43 -28.34 -14.66
C HIS A 750 -16.01 -29.58 -13.86
N ALA A 751 -14.80 -30.10 -14.12
CA ALA A 751 -14.36 -31.45 -13.77
C ALA A 751 -13.84 -31.62 -12.32
N GLY A 752 -14.08 -30.66 -11.43
CA GLY A 752 -13.68 -30.76 -10.02
C GLY A 752 -14.33 -31.93 -9.29
N SER A 753 -13.57 -32.59 -8.41
CA SER A 753 -14.00 -33.80 -7.69
C SER A 753 -14.22 -33.55 -6.19
N VAL A 754 -15.31 -34.11 -5.63
CA VAL A 754 -15.60 -34.03 -4.20
C VAL A 754 -15.70 -35.43 -3.62
N LYS A 755 -14.82 -35.74 -2.68
CA LYS A 755 -14.68 -37.07 -2.08
C LYS A 755 -15.04 -37.04 -0.60
N TYR A 756 -15.98 -37.90 -0.18
CA TYR A 756 -16.27 -38.10 1.24
C TYR A 756 -15.48 -39.30 1.78
N VAL A 757 -14.91 -39.15 2.97
CA VAL A 757 -14.26 -40.26 3.70
C VAL A 757 -15.26 -40.94 4.66
N ASN A 758 -15.00 -42.19 5.02
CA ASN A 758 -15.84 -42.99 5.91
C ASN A 758 -17.26 -43.23 5.36
N ALA A 759 -18.27 -43.25 6.22
CA ALA A 759 -19.65 -43.51 5.83
C ALA A 759 -20.22 -42.37 4.97
N ARG A 760 -21.07 -42.73 4.01
CA ARG A 760 -21.79 -41.75 3.17
C ARG A 760 -22.70 -40.86 4.05
N PRO A 761 -22.74 -39.52 3.83
CA PRO A 761 -23.66 -38.64 4.54
C PRO A 761 -25.12 -39.07 4.34
N LYS A 762 -25.98 -38.86 5.35
CA LYS A 762 -27.40 -39.24 5.28
C LYS A 762 -28.14 -38.57 4.13
N GLN A 763 -27.83 -37.31 3.85
CA GLN A 763 -28.41 -36.55 2.75
C GLN A 763 -27.28 -35.97 1.88
N VAL A 764 -27.34 -36.26 0.59
CA VAL A 764 -26.41 -35.69 -0.41
C VAL A 764 -27.23 -35.00 -1.50
N LYS A 765 -26.98 -33.72 -1.74
CA LYS A 765 -27.52 -32.96 -2.87
C LYS A 765 -26.38 -32.45 -3.73
N SER A 766 -26.25 -32.97 -4.94
CA SER A 766 -25.24 -32.53 -5.89
C SER A 766 -25.87 -31.92 -7.14
N SER A 767 -25.21 -30.90 -7.68
CA SER A 767 -25.50 -30.33 -8.99
C SER A 767 -24.19 -30.14 -9.74
N ALA A 768 -24.06 -30.79 -10.90
CA ALA A 768 -22.93 -30.62 -11.80
C ALA A 768 -23.41 -29.97 -13.11
N TYR A 769 -22.82 -28.84 -13.47
CA TYR A 769 -23.11 -28.16 -14.73
C TYR A 769 -22.17 -28.74 -15.81
N HIS A 770 -22.74 -29.27 -16.90
CA HIS A 770 -22.05 -29.92 -18.05
C HIS A 770 -21.47 -31.34 -17.88
N LEU A 771 -21.67 -32.03 -16.74
CA LEU A 771 -21.25 -33.42 -16.57
C LEU A 771 -22.44 -34.32 -16.20
N HIS A 772 -22.55 -35.50 -16.82
CA HIS A 772 -23.57 -36.53 -16.49
C HIS A 772 -23.16 -37.46 -15.35
N VAL A 773 -22.17 -37.05 -14.52
CA VAL A 773 -21.59 -37.86 -13.45
C VAL A 773 -21.79 -37.13 -12.12
N ASP A 774 -22.15 -37.88 -11.08
CA ASP A 774 -22.25 -37.33 -9.71
C ASP A 774 -20.86 -36.83 -9.29
N PRO A 775 -20.68 -35.53 -8.98
CA PRO A 775 -19.39 -34.99 -8.57
C PRO A 775 -18.95 -35.50 -7.19
N VAL A 776 -19.84 -36.21 -6.48
CA VAL A 776 -19.60 -36.75 -5.14
C VAL A 776 -19.24 -38.23 -5.21
N GLN A 777 -18.06 -38.59 -4.70
CA GLN A 777 -17.55 -39.97 -4.72
C GLN A 777 -17.02 -40.39 -3.33
N PRO A 778 -17.00 -41.70 -3.01
CA PRO A 778 -16.28 -42.18 -1.83
C PRO A 778 -14.77 -42.04 -2.06
N ALA A 779 -14.04 -41.57 -1.04
CA ALA A 779 -12.58 -41.58 -1.04
C ALA A 779 -12.03 -43.01 -0.81
N MET A 780 -11.00 -43.41 -1.56
CA MET A 780 -10.29 -44.67 -1.30
C MET A 780 -9.41 -44.59 -0.04
N SER A 781 -8.85 -43.41 0.22
CA SER A 781 -8.01 -43.08 1.38
C SER A 781 -8.25 -41.63 1.79
N ASN A 782 -7.99 -41.32 3.06
CA ASN A 782 -8.00 -39.95 3.57
C ASN A 782 -6.61 -39.34 3.38
N ASP A 783 -6.31 -38.91 2.15
CA ASP A 783 -5.03 -38.30 1.81
C ASP A 783 -5.06 -36.81 2.19
N PHE A 784 -4.05 -36.38 2.93
CA PHE A 784 -3.80 -34.98 3.28
C PHE A 784 -2.31 -34.77 3.46
N GLU A 785 -1.87 -33.54 3.20
CA GLU A 785 -0.48 -33.16 3.44
C GLU A 785 -0.29 -32.67 4.87
N THR A 786 0.92 -32.85 5.39
CA THR A 786 1.31 -32.32 6.70
C THR A 786 2.54 -31.46 6.53
N TYR A 787 2.53 -30.30 7.17
CA TYR A 787 3.68 -29.42 7.25
C TYR A 787 4.71 -29.99 8.23
N LYS A 788 5.95 -30.11 7.76
CA LYS A 788 7.08 -30.48 8.60
C LYS A 788 7.59 -29.23 9.30
N VAL A 789 7.41 -29.16 10.62
CA VAL A 789 7.95 -28.07 11.46
C VAL A 789 9.43 -27.88 11.16
N VAL A 790 9.78 -26.66 10.81
CA VAL A 790 11.15 -26.20 10.54
C VAL A 790 11.76 -25.71 11.86
N GLU A 791 13.04 -26.01 12.06
CA GLU A 791 13.77 -25.52 13.23
C GLU A 791 13.96 -24.00 13.16
N ILE A 792 13.84 -23.34 14.32
CA ILE A 792 14.05 -21.90 14.42
C ILE A 792 15.51 -21.59 14.03
N PRO A 793 15.74 -20.58 13.17
CA PRO A 793 17.08 -20.25 12.72
C PRO A 793 17.98 -19.83 13.89
N ALA A 794 19.27 -20.14 13.78
CA ALA A 794 20.27 -19.71 14.76
C ALA A 794 20.37 -18.18 14.81
N ARG A 795 20.67 -17.64 15.99
CA ARG A 795 20.89 -16.20 16.25
C ARG A 795 22.26 -15.76 15.73
N VAL A 796 22.45 -15.87 14.42
CA VAL A 796 23.69 -15.50 13.73
C VAL A 796 23.42 -14.41 12.70
N PRO A 797 24.38 -13.50 12.48
CA PRO A 797 24.29 -12.50 11.43
C PRO A 797 24.17 -13.13 10.06
N VAL A 798 23.40 -12.47 9.19
CA VAL A 798 23.27 -12.84 7.77
C VAL A 798 23.98 -11.80 6.93
N HIS A 799 24.72 -12.27 5.92
CA HIS A 799 25.34 -11.39 4.94
C HIS A 799 24.27 -10.80 4.03
N LEU A 800 24.24 -9.47 3.93
CA LEU A 800 23.34 -8.74 3.04
C LEU A 800 24.16 -7.90 2.08
N GLU A 801 23.79 -7.92 0.80
CA GLU A 801 24.15 -6.90 -0.18
C GLU A 801 22.88 -6.10 -0.50
N LEU A 802 22.82 -4.86 -0.03
CA LEU A 802 21.65 -3.99 -0.22
C LEU A 802 21.97 -2.90 -1.22
N LYS A 803 21.05 -2.69 -2.15
CA LYS A 803 20.95 -1.48 -2.95
C LYS A 803 19.63 -0.80 -2.64
N LEU A 804 19.74 0.28 -1.88
CA LEU A 804 18.64 1.17 -1.54
C LEU A 804 18.52 2.21 -2.64
N GLN A 805 17.32 2.35 -3.18
CA GLN A 805 16.92 3.45 -4.04
C GLN A 805 15.96 4.31 -3.24
N GLU A 806 16.30 5.59 -3.12
CA GLU A 806 15.47 6.53 -2.39
C GLU A 806 14.15 6.74 -3.13
N GLU A 807 13.05 6.51 -2.43
CA GLU A 807 11.71 6.67 -2.99
C GLU A 807 11.14 8.00 -2.51
N PRO A 808 11.00 9.02 -3.39
CA PRO A 808 10.75 10.39 -2.97
C PRO A 808 9.45 10.57 -2.16
N PHE A 809 8.53 9.61 -2.27
CA PHE A 809 7.15 9.67 -1.79
C PHE A 809 6.82 8.61 -0.73
N LEU A 810 7.81 7.78 -0.36
CA LEU A 810 7.63 6.70 0.59
C LEU A 810 8.47 6.97 1.84
N TYR A 811 7.99 6.48 2.97
CA TYR A 811 8.73 6.54 4.22
C TYR A 811 9.98 5.64 4.19
N ASN A 812 9.97 4.62 3.32
CA ASN A 812 11.04 3.65 3.15
C ASN A 812 11.61 3.72 1.72
N PRO A 813 12.88 3.36 1.52
CA PRO A 813 13.46 3.22 0.18
C PRO A 813 12.85 2.04 -0.58
N ASP A 814 12.98 2.03 -1.91
CA ASP A 814 12.92 0.81 -2.70
C ASP A 814 14.21 0.00 -2.43
N VAL A 815 14.05 -1.29 -2.16
CA VAL A 815 15.13 -2.12 -1.63
C VAL A 815 15.34 -3.32 -2.54
N GLU A 816 16.48 -3.30 -3.22
CA GLU A 816 16.98 -4.42 -3.98
C GLU A 816 17.99 -5.19 -3.11
N VAL A 817 17.62 -6.40 -2.68
CA VAL A 817 18.55 -7.35 -2.05
C VAL A 817 19.26 -8.10 -3.17
N ILE A 818 20.57 -7.92 -3.29
CA ILE A 818 21.38 -8.52 -4.36
C ILE A 818 21.84 -9.90 -3.87
N ASP A 819 21.07 -10.93 -4.19
CA ASP A 819 21.51 -12.31 -3.98
C ASP A 819 22.53 -12.69 -5.06
N LYS A 820 23.82 -12.80 -4.70
CA LYS A 820 24.79 -13.51 -5.55
C LYS A 820 24.55 -15.00 -5.39
N PRO A 821 24.20 -15.76 -6.44
CA PRO A 821 24.24 -17.22 -6.33
C PRO A 821 25.67 -17.63 -6.03
N ALA A 822 25.87 -18.41 -4.96
CA ALA A 822 27.15 -19.03 -4.66
C ALA A 822 27.63 -19.80 -5.90
N VAL A 823 28.76 -19.39 -6.47
CA VAL A 823 29.34 -19.89 -7.73
C VAL A 823 30.00 -21.28 -7.55
N GLU A 824 29.53 -22.11 -6.61
CA GLU A 824 30.09 -23.44 -6.37
C GLU A 824 29.27 -24.60 -6.95
N ASN A 825 28.08 -24.37 -7.52
CA ASN A 825 27.25 -25.47 -8.07
C ASN A 825 26.86 -25.35 -9.56
N LEU A 826 27.48 -24.43 -10.33
CA LEU A 826 27.23 -24.36 -11.78
C LEU A 826 27.80 -25.57 -12.56
N THR A 827 28.82 -26.25 -12.02
CA THR A 827 29.37 -27.49 -12.59
C THR A 827 28.48 -28.71 -12.34
N ALA A 828 27.60 -28.69 -11.32
CA ALA A 828 26.65 -29.76 -11.07
C ALA A 828 25.39 -29.66 -11.96
N ALA A 829 24.92 -28.44 -12.24
CA ALA A 829 23.77 -28.20 -13.11
C ALA A 829 24.07 -28.49 -14.60
N MET A 830 25.32 -28.29 -15.04
CA MET A 830 25.73 -28.59 -16.42
C MET A 830 25.87 -30.09 -16.72
N ASN A 831 26.07 -30.93 -15.71
CA ASN A 831 26.21 -32.39 -15.89
C ASN A 831 24.87 -33.15 -15.90
N PHE A 832 23.77 -32.54 -15.44
CA PHE A 832 22.44 -33.16 -15.46
C PHE A 832 21.72 -32.99 -16.81
N ALA A 833 22.11 -32.00 -17.62
CA ALA A 833 21.50 -31.71 -18.91
C ALA A 833 22.03 -32.57 -20.08
N ALA A 834 23.01 -33.46 -19.84
CA ALA A 834 23.69 -34.22 -20.89
C ALA A 834 23.27 -35.69 -21.05
N THR A 835 22.36 -36.23 -20.22
CA THR A 835 22.06 -37.68 -20.20
C THR A 835 20.60 -38.10 -20.38
N SER A 836 19.68 -37.23 -20.80
CA SER A 836 18.29 -37.62 -21.05
C SER A 836 17.81 -37.38 -22.49
N ILE A 837 18.50 -37.97 -23.48
CA ILE A 837 17.90 -38.25 -24.79
C ILE A 837 18.31 -39.67 -25.21
N SER A 838 17.38 -40.62 -25.04
CA SER A 838 17.40 -41.93 -25.69
C SER A 838 16.19 -41.98 -26.65
N PRO A 839 16.38 -42.34 -27.93
CA PRO A 839 15.30 -42.36 -28.91
C PRO A 839 14.63 -43.74 -29.00
N GLY A 840 13.29 -43.81 -28.96
CA GLY A 840 12.58 -45.04 -29.33
C GLY A 840 11.07 -45.09 -29.07
N SER A 841 10.27 -44.75 -30.10
CA SER A 841 8.87 -45.17 -30.40
C SER A 841 7.73 -44.75 -29.45
N SER A 842 6.47 -44.48 -29.84
CA SER A 842 5.80 -43.99 -31.05
C SER A 842 4.30 -43.86 -30.71
N SER A 843 3.76 -42.66 -30.54
CA SER A 843 2.32 -42.37 -30.72
C SER A 843 2.08 -40.85 -30.70
N VAL A 844 1.40 -40.38 -31.74
CA VAL A 844 1.28 -38.98 -32.15
C VAL A 844 0.08 -38.31 -31.50
N PHE A 845 0.29 -37.25 -30.71
CA PHE A 845 -0.68 -36.20 -30.38
C PHE A 845 0.06 -34.85 -30.20
N PRO A 846 -0.56 -33.70 -30.51
CA PRO A 846 0.16 -32.52 -30.96
C PRO A 846 0.82 -31.77 -29.81
N VAL A 847 2.15 -31.68 -29.90
CA VAL A 847 3.02 -30.78 -29.16
C VAL A 847 2.74 -29.34 -29.61
N VAL A 848 1.81 -28.65 -28.96
CA VAL A 848 1.70 -27.18 -29.00
C VAL A 848 1.39 -26.70 -27.58
N GLY A 849 2.45 -26.58 -26.78
CA GLY A 849 2.32 -26.09 -25.40
C GLY A 849 3.66 -25.91 -24.68
N VAL A 850 4.67 -26.70 -25.03
CA VAL A 850 5.97 -26.69 -24.32
C VAL A 850 7.05 -25.84 -25.03
N VAL A 851 6.86 -25.48 -26.30
CA VAL A 851 7.80 -24.60 -27.04
C VAL A 851 7.54 -23.12 -26.77
N GLY A 852 6.33 -22.74 -26.36
CA GLY A 852 5.95 -21.34 -26.10
C GLY A 852 6.59 -20.74 -24.85
N VAL A 853 6.73 -21.52 -23.77
CA VAL A 853 7.32 -21.05 -22.50
C VAL A 853 8.85 -21.05 -22.56
N ALA A 854 9.45 -22.01 -23.27
CA ALA A 854 10.90 -22.02 -23.50
C ALA A 854 11.37 -20.88 -24.42
N LEU A 855 10.62 -20.54 -25.48
CA LEU A 855 10.96 -19.42 -26.36
C LEU A 855 10.68 -18.05 -25.73
N ALA A 856 9.70 -17.93 -24.82
CA ALA A 856 9.47 -16.70 -24.05
C ALA A 856 10.56 -16.48 -22.99
N ALA A 857 11.03 -17.54 -22.33
CA ALA A 857 12.13 -17.47 -21.36
C ALA A 857 13.50 -17.20 -22.04
N VAL A 858 13.77 -17.85 -23.19
CA VAL A 858 14.96 -17.57 -24.01
C VAL A 858 14.86 -16.18 -24.65
N GLY A 859 13.68 -15.74 -25.05
CA GLY A 859 13.43 -14.39 -25.56
C GLY A 859 13.70 -13.30 -24.50
N ALA A 860 13.21 -13.49 -23.27
CA ALA A 860 13.48 -12.57 -22.15
C ALA A 860 14.97 -12.57 -21.75
N ALA A 861 15.63 -13.73 -21.76
CA ALA A 861 17.07 -13.84 -21.47
C ALA A 861 17.96 -13.21 -22.57
N VAL A 862 17.60 -13.38 -23.85
CA VAL A 862 18.33 -12.78 -24.98
C VAL A 862 18.09 -11.27 -25.08
N ILE A 863 16.91 -10.77 -24.71
CA ILE A 863 16.62 -9.33 -24.62
C ILE A 863 17.38 -8.70 -23.44
N LYS A 864 17.48 -9.40 -22.29
CA LYS A 864 18.28 -8.97 -21.13
C LYS A 864 19.79 -9.00 -21.41
N GLN A 865 20.29 -9.98 -22.16
CA GLN A 865 21.70 -10.03 -22.58
C GLN A 865 22.04 -9.01 -23.69
N ARG A 866 21.09 -8.64 -24.58
CA ARG A 866 21.31 -7.60 -25.60
C ARG A 866 21.35 -6.19 -25.03
N LYS A 867 20.68 -5.92 -23.89
CA LYS A 867 20.76 -4.61 -23.21
C LYS A 867 22.11 -4.39 -22.49
N ASN A 868 22.82 -5.46 -22.10
CA ASN A 868 24.11 -5.37 -21.42
C ASN A 868 25.34 -5.38 -22.36
N ARG A 869 25.15 -5.39 -23.70
CA ARG A 869 26.25 -5.46 -24.69
C ARG A 869 26.43 -4.19 -25.55
N LYS A 870 26.24 -3.00 -24.97
CA LYS A 870 26.40 -1.73 -25.72
C LYS A 870 27.38 -0.72 -25.12
N GLU A 871 28.33 -1.14 -24.30
CA GLU A 871 29.48 -0.31 -23.95
C GLU A 871 30.75 -1.16 -23.96
N TYR A 872 31.49 -1.12 -25.07
CA TYR A 872 32.95 -1.21 -25.09
C TYR A 872 33.49 -0.38 -26.27
N GLU A 873 34.56 0.35 -25.97
CA GLU A 873 35.28 1.34 -26.78
C GLU A 873 35.79 0.83 -28.13
N PRO A 874 36.06 1.73 -29.10
CA PRO A 874 36.66 1.36 -30.37
C PRO A 874 38.13 0.98 -30.15
N LEU A 875 38.51 -0.20 -30.63
CA LEU A 875 39.92 -0.54 -30.85
C LEU A 875 40.39 0.14 -32.15
N VAL A 876 41.58 0.75 -32.06
CA VAL A 876 42.35 1.40 -33.12
C VAL A 876 42.43 0.58 -34.40
#